data_AF-A0A9P5BXX2-F1
#
_entry.id   AF-A0A9P5BXX2-F1
#
_cell.length_a   1.000
_cell.length_b   1.000
_cell.length_c   1.000
_cell.angle_alpha   90.00
_cell.angle_beta   90.00
_cell.angle_gamma   90.00
#
_symmetry.space_group_name_H-M   'P 1'
#
loop_
_entity.id
_entity.type
_entity.pdbx_description
1 polymer ?
#
loop_
_entity_poly.entity_id
_entity_poly.type
_entity_poly.pdbx_seq_one_letter_code
_entity_poly.pdbx_strand_id
1 'polypeptide(L)'
;MSRSLSLFALLDMAPPSPGADDSDSSRGCSPMAFDPLNLRKPKTTVQHSPLFKLPDDIFKCVLDYLDRDEAWSLKRLCKGMSTSESVNQLLYKYPIQLADVRDLRLGEWKYRANGQVRWQAFQESITHENRGYVQKLAVSHWASIDDFRWIEANLPALASLDISAIKDFVWTPEETWTWKMLAEACPKLFARLDELEVANWADYTAHSRIEYSYSYNDYRFKQKFRLSRRRGGGSVAKEIFPLCARLKTLAIRERYSGFHTWNEWEVHQRVCCLVDGVQSNCPSSLTKLKVHDYAPYRSLFSTDATDWPQITDVEIGLYSWMEDRRERDVIGPIPYRITQGHHHRDEEEAFDDKSFDECKRDHMTLGNHVVQGVGASFEDLLQSLQTISKKYPKINIKPIRNLENITLHPFHLVNVMQRRQHFGQNNAQNNSTPPVDPCSNAEVQEAIRWLLNKCDWKPILARDSMMCDVFPANLEPSRTFLAKPEVMRRIHAMVSTLRGLNIPIRLSIGDRTNTSPSSGLDGSLYFGDFKTFAGTGDDKVEQLLPTQASFNLSPIAYLVDELTIQYPVDVPGVAGYSRLHRRQSPAEKVLMDREMRGWRRFWARYASQFTNLKKLTTNVPNDIYDDWAKSALPALLEDGRWEMLEVREEQHDVASLLGGCLSYSTWRFGWRKRGRARFVQRVFFRRDAAPLPLVDPHGGLDEQARDDRHIPDSEIADQDHTGHRFWAVKEDEANPQKNEANAESGNSSAKRKAPDDEGKDSKKPRLDTGTPDISPTSRRLLDESDRVLQEARRARREMWDV
;
A
#
# COMPACT_ATOMS: atom_id res chain seq x y z
N MET A 1 -45.31 -3.85 45.76
CA MET A 1 -44.34 -3.97 46.89
C MET A 1 -42.96 -3.85 46.24
N SER A 2 -42.09 -2.85 46.38
CA SER A 2 -41.91 -1.64 47.21
C SER A 2 -41.66 -0.42 46.27
N ARG A 3 -42.37 0.71 46.35
CA ARG A 3 -42.04 1.96 47.11
C ARG A 3 -40.53 2.24 47.19
N SER A 4 -39.95 3.42 46.94
CA SER A 4 -40.34 4.81 46.61
C SER A 4 -39.00 5.54 46.43
N LEU A 5 -38.80 6.58 45.61
CA LEU A 5 -39.24 7.96 45.82
C LEU A 5 -38.91 8.79 44.56
N SER A 6 -39.92 9.53 44.12
CA SER A 6 -39.83 10.71 43.28
C SER A 6 -39.66 11.93 44.18
N LEU A 7 -38.84 12.91 43.76
CA LEU A 7 -38.84 14.27 44.27
C LEU A 7 -38.96 15.23 43.08
N PHE A 8 -40.19 15.69 42.87
CA PHE A 8 -40.59 16.99 42.32
C PHE A 8 -39.70 18.13 42.89
N ALA A 9 -39.53 19.32 42.32
CA ALA A 9 -39.96 19.97 41.08
C ALA A 9 -39.38 21.40 41.08
N LEU A 10 -39.47 22.05 39.92
CA LEU A 10 -39.67 23.49 39.71
C LEU A 10 -38.60 24.47 40.21
N LEU A 11 -37.94 25.12 39.25
CA LEU A 11 -38.04 26.57 39.12
C LEU A 11 -37.82 26.97 37.65
N ASP A 12 -38.89 27.55 37.09
CA ASP A 12 -38.89 28.46 35.95
C ASP A 12 -37.81 29.53 36.10
N MET A 13 -37.29 30.01 34.95
CA MET A 13 -37.10 31.42 34.60
C MET A 13 -36.31 31.50 33.30
N ALA A 14 -36.99 31.86 32.21
CA ALA A 14 -36.37 32.46 31.02
C ALA A 14 -36.44 34.00 31.14
N PRO A 15 -35.86 34.75 30.19
CA PRO A 15 -34.49 35.25 30.13
C PRO A 15 -34.43 36.78 30.40
N PRO A 16 -33.27 37.41 30.22
CA PRO A 16 -33.27 38.51 29.24
C PRO A 16 -31.98 38.62 28.41
N SER A 17 -32.15 38.93 27.12
CA SER A 17 -31.27 39.87 26.39
C SER A 17 -31.65 41.29 26.85
N PRO A 18 -30.74 42.28 26.96
CA PRO A 18 -30.11 42.98 25.81
C PRO A 18 -28.64 43.38 26.14
N GLY A 19 -27.84 44.07 25.33
CA GLY A 19 -28.01 44.79 24.07
C GLY A 19 -26.63 45.24 23.57
N ALA A 20 -26.64 45.74 22.34
CA ALA A 20 -25.51 46.38 21.69
C ALA A 20 -25.03 47.63 22.44
N ASP A 21 -23.73 47.92 22.37
CA ASP A 21 -23.28 49.27 22.02
C ASP A 21 -21.86 49.23 21.42
N ASP A 22 -21.78 49.95 20.30
CA ASP A 22 -20.62 50.24 19.48
C ASP A 22 -19.61 51.16 20.20
N SER A 23 -18.31 51.02 19.87
CA SER A 23 -17.48 52.11 19.31
C SER A 23 -15.99 51.78 19.30
N ASP A 24 -15.45 51.74 18.08
CA ASP A 24 -14.18 52.34 17.65
C ASP A 24 -12.92 52.23 18.53
N SER A 25 -11.91 51.52 18.01
CA SER A 25 -10.85 52.24 17.31
C SER A 25 -9.98 51.33 16.45
N SER A 26 -9.76 51.80 15.24
CA SER A 26 -8.80 51.33 14.27
C SER A 26 -7.37 51.45 14.78
N ARG A 27 -6.56 50.42 14.50
CA ARG A 27 -5.16 50.62 14.04
C ARG A 27 -4.68 49.32 13.40
N GLY A 28 -4.44 49.41 12.10
CA GLY A 28 -3.87 48.34 11.31
C GLY A 28 -2.45 48.00 11.78
N CYS A 29 -2.15 46.71 11.78
CA CYS A 29 -0.80 46.21 11.68
C CYS A 29 -0.76 45.23 10.50
N SER A 30 -0.25 45.72 9.37
CA SER A 30 0.26 44.89 8.29
C SER A 30 1.24 43.84 8.86
N PRO A 31 1.31 42.63 8.27
CA PRO A 31 2.34 41.68 8.65
C PRO A 31 3.70 42.28 8.31
N MET A 32 4.54 42.47 9.32
CA MET A 32 5.90 42.95 9.14
C MET A 32 6.63 42.04 8.16
N ALA A 33 7.14 42.65 7.09
CA ALA A 33 8.10 42.03 6.20
C ALA A 33 9.29 41.53 7.03
N PHE A 34 9.57 40.22 6.93
CA PHE A 34 10.83 39.68 7.39
C PHE A 34 11.95 40.32 6.56
N ASP A 35 12.74 41.16 7.21
CA ASP A 35 14.00 41.67 6.69
C ASP A 35 14.93 40.46 6.43
N PRO A 36 15.43 40.25 5.20
CA PRO A 36 16.26 39.09 4.89
C PRO A 36 17.60 39.25 5.60
N LEU A 37 17.73 38.61 6.76
CA LEU A 37 19.01 38.38 7.41
C LEU A 37 19.99 37.87 6.35
N ASN A 38 21.14 38.56 6.27
CA ASN A 38 22.30 38.33 5.39
C ASN A 38 22.80 36.87 5.41
N LEU A 39 22.02 35.95 4.84
CA LEU A 39 22.46 34.61 4.49
C LEU A 39 23.35 34.78 3.26
N ARG A 40 24.64 34.45 3.42
CA ARG A 40 25.59 34.38 2.30
C ARG A 40 24.92 33.61 1.15
N LYS A 41 24.72 34.27 0.01
CA LYS A 41 24.30 33.61 -1.23
C LYS A 41 25.24 32.41 -1.44
N PRO A 42 24.73 31.17 -1.45
CA PRO A 42 25.59 30.03 -1.73
C PRO A 42 26.22 30.27 -3.10
N LYS A 43 27.56 30.12 -3.18
CA LYS A 43 28.26 30.16 -4.46
C LYS A 43 27.57 29.14 -5.37
N THR A 44 26.97 29.61 -6.45
CA THR A 44 26.38 28.77 -7.49
C THR A 44 27.48 27.92 -8.09
N THR A 45 27.67 26.72 -7.55
CA THR A 45 28.35 25.65 -8.24
C THR A 45 27.53 25.34 -9.49
N VAL A 46 28.16 25.43 -10.66
CA VAL A 46 27.55 25.02 -11.92
C VAL A 46 27.20 23.54 -11.78
N GLN A 47 25.92 23.23 -11.56
CA GLN A 47 25.44 21.87 -11.39
C GLN A 47 25.48 21.16 -12.76
N HIS A 48 26.45 20.26 -12.92
CA HIS A 48 26.61 19.42 -14.12
C HIS A 48 25.68 18.18 -14.09
N SER A 49 24.45 18.29 -13.58
CA SER A 49 23.55 17.14 -13.60
C SER A 49 23.02 16.90 -15.01
N PRO A 50 23.16 15.68 -15.58
CA PRO A 50 22.60 15.31 -16.87
C PRO A 50 21.07 15.47 -16.92
N LEU A 51 20.38 15.38 -15.77
CA LEU A 51 18.93 15.54 -15.67
C LEU A 51 18.46 16.92 -16.15
N PHE A 52 19.23 17.98 -15.90
CA PHE A 52 18.89 19.34 -16.36
C PHE A 52 19.23 19.58 -17.84
N LYS A 53 19.81 18.59 -18.52
CA LYS A 53 20.11 18.61 -19.95
C LYS A 53 19.20 17.69 -20.75
N LEU A 54 18.27 16.98 -20.09
CA LEU A 54 17.29 16.18 -20.78
C LEU A 54 16.38 17.10 -21.60
N PRO A 55 16.16 16.81 -22.89
CA PRO A 55 15.07 17.39 -23.65
C PRO A 55 13.73 17.28 -22.90
N ASP A 56 12.88 18.31 -23.02
CA ASP A 56 11.62 18.42 -22.29
C ASP A 56 10.65 17.24 -22.53
N ASP A 57 10.70 16.63 -23.71
CA ASP A 57 9.96 15.42 -24.05
C ASP A 57 10.42 14.21 -23.24
N ILE A 58 11.74 13.98 -23.12
CA ILE A 58 12.29 12.91 -22.27
C ILE A 58 11.99 13.20 -20.80
N PHE A 59 12.08 14.45 -20.38
CA PHE A 59 11.74 14.83 -19.01
C PHE A 59 10.26 14.58 -18.71
N LYS A 60 9.35 14.91 -19.64
CA LYS A 60 7.92 14.57 -19.52
C LYS A 60 7.68 13.07 -19.39
N CYS A 61 8.40 12.24 -20.16
CA CYS A 61 8.33 10.78 -19.99
C CYS A 61 8.70 10.32 -18.59
N VAL A 62 9.65 11.00 -17.92
CA VAL A 62 9.98 10.72 -16.51
C VAL A 62 8.87 11.22 -15.57
N LEU A 63 8.36 12.43 -15.81
CA LEU A 63 7.27 13.02 -15.01
C LEU A 63 5.98 12.18 -15.07
N ASP A 64 5.72 11.46 -16.16
CA ASP A 64 4.56 10.57 -16.28
C ASP A 64 4.56 9.43 -15.25
N TYR A 65 5.70 9.11 -14.65
CA TYR A 65 5.84 8.12 -13.58
C TYR A 65 5.79 8.74 -12.18
N LEU A 66 5.71 10.06 -12.07
CA LEU A 66 5.69 10.76 -10.79
C LEU A 66 4.26 11.16 -10.41
N ASP A 67 4.00 11.20 -9.11
CA ASP A 67 2.77 11.66 -8.52
C ASP A 67 2.86 13.13 -8.10
N ARG A 68 1.76 13.62 -7.50
CA ARG A 68 1.63 15.01 -7.03
C ARG A 68 2.66 15.36 -5.95
N ASP A 69 2.96 14.43 -5.06
CA ASP A 69 3.81 14.67 -3.90
C ASP A 69 5.29 14.69 -4.33
N GLU A 70 5.63 13.88 -5.33
CA GLU A 70 6.91 13.90 -6.04
C GLU A 70 7.08 15.17 -6.89
N ALA A 71 6.03 15.64 -7.56
CA ALA A 71 6.04 16.94 -8.26
C ALA A 71 6.33 18.11 -7.32
N TRP A 72 5.76 18.10 -6.11
CA TRP A 72 6.09 19.06 -5.06
C TRP A 72 7.55 18.96 -4.62
N SER A 73 8.07 17.75 -4.53
CA SER A 73 9.48 17.52 -4.22
C SER A 73 10.39 18.07 -5.30
N LEU A 74 10.07 17.86 -6.57
CA LEU A 74 10.79 18.44 -7.71
C LEU A 74 10.84 19.96 -7.64
N LYS A 75 9.71 20.62 -7.36
CA LYS A 75 9.66 22.08 -7.21
C LYS A 75 10.63 22.64 -6.18
N ARG A 76 10.97 21.84 -5.16
CA ARG A 76 11.86 22.25 -4.06
C ARG A 76 13.33 22.00 -4.37
N LEU A 77 13.67 21.24 -5.42
CA LEU A 77 15.05 20.88 -5.74
C LEU A 77 15.88 22.08 -6.22
N CYS A 78 15.35 22.86 -7.16
CA CYS A 78 16.04 24.03 -7.69
C CYS A 78 15.07 25.03 -8.32
N LYS A 79 15.57 26.24 -8.58
CA LYS A 79 14.77 27.31 -9.22
C LYS A 79 14.17 26.87 -10.55
N GLY A 80 14.94 26.14 -11.38
CA GLY A 80 14.46 25.65 -12.68
C GLY A 80 13.24 24.73 -12.57
N MET A 81 13.25 23.81 -11.60
CA MET A 81 12.11 22.92 -11.34
C MET A 81 10.94 23.66 -10.70
N SER A 82 11.21 24.64 -9.83
CA SER A 82 10.15 25.45 -9.20
C SER A 82 9.31 26.24 -10.21
N THR A 83 9.94 26.66 -11.32
CA THR A 83 9.33 27.42 -12.42
C THR A 83 8.99 26.55 -13.64
N SER A 84 9.25 25.24 -13.59
CA SER A 84 9.03 24.35 -14.73
C SER A 84 7.53 24.22 -15.02
N GLU A 85 7.15 24.45 -16.27
CA GLU A 85 5.77 24.27 -16.71
C GLU A 85 5.33 22.81 -16.62
N SER A 86 6.17 21.86 -17.03
CA SER A 86 5.87 20.43 -16.96
C SER A 86 5.65 19.96 -15.51
N VAL A 87 6.41 20.50 -14.55
CA VAL A 87 6.20 20.22 -13.12
C VAL A 87 4.92 20.88 -12.59
N ASN A 88 4.59 22.10 -13.03
CA ASN A 88 3.30 22.75 -12.74
C ASN A 88 2.13 21.94 -13.27
N GLN A 89 2.22 21.48 -14.52
CA GLN A 89 1.20 20.64 -15.15
C GLN A 89 0.98 19.37 -14.32
N LEU A 90 2.05 18.69 -13.91
CA LEU A 90 1.96 17.50 -13.06
C LEU A 90 1.29 17.80 -11.71
N LEU A 91 1.65 18.92 -11.06
CA LEU A 91 1.10 19.34 -9.78
C LEU A 91 -0.42 19.53 -9.80
N TYR A 92 -0.90 20.21 -10.85
CA TYR A 92 -2.31 20.57 -11.02
C TYR A 92 -3.10 19.51 -11.77
N LYS A 93 -2.47 18.47 -12.32
CA LYS A 93 -3.14 17.41 -13.08
C LYS A 93 -4.29 16.82 -12.27
N TYR A 94 -4.00 16.43 -11.02
CA TYR A 94 -4.89 15.74 -10.06
C TYR A 94 -4.85 16.40 -8.65
N PRO A 95 -5.37 17.64 -8.49
CA PRO A 95 -5.11 18.47 -7.32
C PRO A 95 -5.82 17.96 -6.05
N ILE A 96 -7.03 17.43 -6.21
CA ILE A 96 -7.83 16.82 -5.14
C ILE A 96 -8.20 15.40 -5.58
N GLN A 97 -7.79 14.41 -4.80
CA GLN A 97 -8.00 12.99 -5.09
C GLN A 97 -9.04 12.38 -4.15
N LEU A 98 -9.55 11.19 -4.48
CA LEU A 98 -10.55 10.51 -3.65
C LEU A 98 -10.12 10.39 -2.19
N ALA A 99 -8.87 10.01 -1.91
CA ALA A 99 -8.35 9.90 -0.54
C ALA A 99 -8.38 11.22 0.26
N ASP A 100 -8.46 12.36 -0.42
CA ASP A 100 -8.55 13.68 0.21
C ASP A 100 -9.98 14.02 0.65
N VAL A 101 -10.99 13.48 -0.03
CA VAL A 101 -12.41 13.86 0.12
C VAL A 101 -13.30 12.74 0.63
N ARG A 102 -12.85 11.49 0.52
CA ARG A 102 -13.54 10.29 0.99
C ARG A 102 -13.60 10.32 2.52
N ASP A 103 -14.74 9.92 3.06
CA ASP A 103 -14.97 9.76 4.51
C ASP A 103 -14.90 11.07 5.33
N LEU A 104 -14.84 12.24 4.67
CA LEU A 104 -14.80 13.55 5.34
C LEU A 104 -16.04 13.78 6.21
N ARG A 105 -15.84 13.97 7.52
CA ARG A 105 -16.92 14.31 8.46
C ARG A 105 -17.36 15.76 8.31
N LEU A 106 -18.57 16.12 8.76
CA LEU A 106 -19.04 17.52 8.76
C LEU A 106 -18.06 18.46 9.46
N GLY A 107 -17.54 18.03 10.62
CA GLY A 107 -16.57 18.83 11.37
C GLY A 107 -15.22 18.96 10.66
N GLU A 108 -14.84 17.98 9.84
CA GLU A 108 -13.61 18.03 9.03
C GLU A 108 -13.80 18.93 7.81
N TRP A 109 -14.97 18.85 7.17
CA TRP A 109 -15.33 19.79 6.10
C TRP A 109 -15.32 21.24 6.60
N LYS A 110 -15.97 21.53 7.72
CA LYS A 110 -16.13 22.91 8.20
C LYS A 110 -14.93 23.51 8.92
N TYR A 111 -14.32 22.73 9.80
CA TYR A 111 -13.43 23.29 10.83
C TYR A 111 -11.97 22.83 10.67
N ARG A 112 -11.67 21.98 9.69
CA ARG A 112 -10.31 21.49 9.47
C ARG A 112 -9.79 21.96 8.12
N ALA A 113 -8.47 22.12 8.07
CA ALA A 113 -7.76 22.59 6.88
C ALA A 113 -7.82 21.62 5.70
N ASN A 114 -8.32 20.39 5.86
CA ASN A 114 -8.50 19.40 4.80
C ASN A 114 -9.87 19.49 4.10
N GLY A 115 -10.81 20.27 4.62
CA GLY A 115 -12.17 20.41 4.11
C GLY A 115 -12.40 21.64 3.23
N GLN A 116 -13.38 22.47 3.58
CA GLN A 116 -13.78 23.69 2.90
C GLN A 116 -12.61 24.66 2.72
N VAL A 117 -11.74 24.80 3.73
CA VAL A 117 -10.54 25.64 3.62
C VAL A 117 -9.62 25.17 2.49
N ARG A 118 -9.43 23.86 2.35
CA ARG A 118 -8.64 23.29 1.25
C ARG A 118 -9.32 23.52 -0.10
N TRP A 119 -10.64 23.33 -0.14
CA TRP A 119 -11.42 23.57 -1.34
C TRP A 119 -11.32 25.03 -1.80
N GLN A 120 -11.50 25.98 -0.88
CA GLN A 120 -11.34 27.42 -1.15
C GLN A 120 -9.91 27.76 -1.56
N ALA A 121 -8.90 27.25 -0.85
CA ALA A 121 -7.49 27.46 -1.22
C ALA A 121 -7.18 26.91 -2.62
N PHE A 122 -7.79 25.76 -3.00
CA PHE A 122 -7.71 25.26 -4.36
C PHE A 122 -8.36 26.22 -5.36
N GLN A 123 -9.58 26.68 -5.09
CA GLN A 123 -10.27 27.66 -5.95
C GLN A 123 -9.45 28.94 -6.15
N GLU A 124 -8.88 29.49 -5.07
CA GLU A 124 -8.01 30.67 -5.09
C GLU A 124 -6.69 30.43 -5.84
N SER A 125 -6.19 29.19 -5.84
CA SER A 125 -4.95 28.84 -6.55
C SER A 125 -5.14 28.70 -8.07
N ILE A 126 -6.39 28.64 -8.55
CA ILE A 126 -6.69 28.54 -9.99
C ILE A 126 -6.63 29.91 -10.64
N THR A 127 -5.82 30.00 -11.69
CA THR A 127 -5.56 31.20 -12.48
C THR A 127 -5.83 30.91 -13.96
N HIS A 128 -5.78 31.96 -14.79
CA HIS A 128 -5.91 31.78 -16.24
C HIS A 128 -4.83 30.86 -16.83
N GLU A 129 -3.63 30.84 -16.23
CA GLU A 129 -2.48 30.08 -16.72
C GLU A 129 -2.58 28.59 -16.40
N ASN A 130 -3.03 28.23 -15.19
CA ASN A 130 -3.01 26.84 -14.72
C ASN A 130 -4.34 26.10 -14.83
N ARG A 131 -5.47 26.80 -15.06
CA ARG A 131 -6.80 26.17 -15.15
C ARG A 131 -6.92 25.11 -16.25
N GLY A 132 -6.09 25.19 -17.27
CA GLY A 132 -6.01 24.22 -18.37
C GLY A 132 -5.25 22.93 -18.00
N TYR A 133 -4.59 22.89 -16.84
CA TYR A 133 -3.81 21.72 -16.40
C TYR A 133 -4.63 20.73 -15.58
N VAL A 134 -5.75 21.15 -15.00
CA VAL A 134 -6.60 20.30 -14.17
C VAL A 134 -7.39 19.33 -15.05
N GLN A 135 -7.01 18.06 -15.02
CA GLN A 135 -7.60 17.01 -15.86
C GLN A 135 -8.52 16.07 -15.08
N LYS A 136 -8.24 15.83 -13.79
CA LYS A 136 -9.08 15.02 -12.89
C LYS A 136 -9.32 15.71 -11.57
N LEU A 137 -10.52 15.57 -11.03
CA LEU A 137 -10.90 16.13 -9.75
C LEU A 137 -11.84 15.19 -9.00
N ALA A 138 -11.57 14.96 -7.72
CA ALA A 138 -12.51 14.30 -6.81
C ALA A 138 -13.28 15.34 -5.98
N VAL A 139 -14.57 15.09 -5.76
CA VAL A 139 -15.48 16.01 -5.07
C VAL A 139 -16.07 15.33 -3.82
N SER A 140 -16.11 16.06 -2.71
CA SER A 140 -16.68 15.58 -1.45
C SER A 140 -18.22 15.53 -1.50
N HIS A 141 -18.85 14.67 -0.69
CA HIS A 141 -20.31 14.68 -0.47
C HIS A 141 -20.83 15.95 0.18
N TRP A 142 -19.94 16.83 0.65
CA TRP A 142 -20.25 18.16 1.17
C TRP A 142 -20.34 19.26 0.12
N ALA A 143 -20.01 18.97 -1.14
CA ALA A 143 -20.06 19.98 -2.20
C ALA A 143 -21.50 20.46 -2.48
N SER A 144 -21.63 21.77 -2.66
CA SER A 144 -22.86 22.47 -3.09
C SER A 144 -23.00 22.45 -4.61
N ILE A 145 -24.19 22.81 -5.13
CA ILE A 145 -24.36 23.03 -6.58
C ILE A 145 -23.43 24.15 -7.08
N ASP A 146 -23.20 25.18 -6.28
CA ASP A 146 -22.36 26.30 -6.67
C ASP A 146 -20.89 25.89 -6.82
N ASP A 147 -20.43 24.90 -6.06
CA ASP A 147 -19.10 24.30 -6.26
C ASP A 147 -19.00 23.63 -7.64
N PHE A 148 -20.04 22.92 -8.08
CA PHE A 148 -20.08 22.33 -9.43
C PHE A 148 -20.18 23.38 -10.54
N ARG A 149 -20.93 24.46 -10.33
CA ARG A 149 -20.96 25.59 -11.27
C ARG A 149 -19.60 26.25 -11.40
N TRP A 150 -18.90 26.41 -10.28
CA TRP A 150 -17.54 26.91 -10.27
C TRP A 150 -16.59 25.99 -11.05
N ILE A 151 -16.69 24.67 -10.86
CA ILE A 151 -15.92 23.67 -11.63
C ILE A 151 -16.23 23.79 -13.12
N GLU A 152 -17.51 23.88 -13.49
CA GLU A 152 -17.95 24.00 -14.88
C GLU A 152 -17.30 25.21 -15.56
N ALA A 153 -17.32 26.37 -14.89
CA ALA A 153 -16.84 27.64 -15.41
C ALA A 153 -15.31 27.79 -15.41
N ASN A 154 -14.63 27.24 -14.41
CA ASN A 154 -13.21 27.53 -14.18
C ASN A 154 -12.26 26.43 -14.63
N LEU A 155 -12.71 25.18 -14.79
CA LEU A 155 -11.85 24.03 -15.11
C LEU A 155 -12.18 23.47 -16.52
N PRO A 156 -11.85 24.19 -17.61
CA PRO A 156 -12.27 23.82 -18.96
C PRO A 156 -11.63 22.53 -19.50
N ALA A 157 -10.44 22.16 -18.98
CA ALA A 157 -9.72 20.96 -19.37
C ALA A 157 -10.10 19.71 -18.54
N LEU A 158 -11.02 19.85 -17.58
CA LEU A 158 -11.44 18.74 -16.73
C LEU A 158 -12.20 17.70 -17.56
N ALA A 159 -11.58 16.54 -17.74
CA ALA A 159 -12.12 15.41 -18.49
C ALA A 159 -12.47 14.21 -17.61
N SER A 160 -12.01 14.18 -16.36
CA SER A 160 -12.29 13.11 -15.40
C SER A 160 -12.84 13.68 -14.10
N LEU A 161 -13.99 13.19 -13.64
CA LEU A 161 -14.62 13.63 -12.40
C LEU A 161 -14.94 12.43 -11.52
N ASP A 162 -14.50 12.48 -10.26
CA ASP A 162 -14.83 11.47 -9.25
C ASP A 162 -15.84 12.05 -8.24
N ILE A 163 -17.08 11.58 -8.34
CA ILE A 163 -18.19 11.90 -7.42
C ILE A 163 -18.57 10.69 -6.57
N SER A 164 -17.69 9.69 -6.46
CA SER A 164 -18.00 8.45 -5.73
C SER A 164 -18.15 8.62 -4.21
N ALA A 165 -17.64 9.72 -3.66
CA ALA A 165 -17.89 10.11 -2.28
C ALA A 165 -19.35 10.56 -2.08
N ILE A 166 -20.02 11.06 -3.12
CA ILE A 166 -21.39 11.57 -3.05
C ILE A 166 -22.38 10.42 -3.08
N LYS A 167 -22.95 10.08 -1.92
CA LYS A 167 -23.98 9.06 -1.77
C LYS A 167 -25.39 9.65 -1.84
N ASP A 168 -26.37 8.81 -2.11
CA ASP A 168 -27.80 9.20 -2.20
C ASP A 168 -28.39 9.62 -0.84
N PHE A 169 -27.83 9.12 0.26
CA PHE A 169 -28.15 9.59 1.60
C PHE A 169 -27.01 10.50 2.07
N VAL A 170 -27.34 11.68 2.58
CA VAL A 170 -26.39 12.60 3.21
C VAL A 170 -27.04 13.12 4.50
N TRP A 171 -26.32 13.20 5.61
CA TRP A 171 -26.91 13.57 6.91
C TRP A 171 -26.49 15.01 7.25
N THR A 172 -27.29 16.01 6.84
CA THR A 172 -27.01 17.42 7.13
C THR A 172 -28.25 18.33 7.11
N PRO A 173 -28.28 19.39 7.95
CA PRO A 173 -29.34 20.40 7.94
C PRO A 173 -29.12 21.58 6.96
N GLU A 174 -28.00 21.68 6.24
CA GLU A 174 -27.52 22.98 5.72
C GLU A 174 -27.76 23.26 4.22
N GLU A 175 -27.71 22.25 3.34
CA GLU A 175 -28.11 22.42 1.93
C GLU A 175 -28.46 21.06 1.32
N THR A 176 -29.59 20.98 0.62
CA THR A 176 -30.05 19.74 0.00
C THR A 176 -30.35 19.93 -1.48
N TRP A 177 -29.61 19.22 -2.34
CA TRP A 177 -29.86 19.14 -3.77
C TRP A 177 -30.01 17.68 -4.24
N THR A 178 -30.72 17.49 -5.36
CA THR A 178 -30.95 16.19 -6.03
C THR A 178 -30.06 16.03 -7.26
N TRP A 179 -29.87 14.78 -7.75
CA TRP A 179 -29.13 14.54 -8.99
C TRP A 179 -29.69 15.31 -10.18
N LYS A 180 -31.02 15.41 -10.27
CA LYS A 180 -31.71 16.24 -11.28
C LYS A 180 -31.35 17.72 -11.19
N MET A 181 -31.36 18.30 -9.99
CA MET A 181 -30.97 19.71 -9.81
C MET A 181 -29.50 19.95 -10.21
N LEU A 182 -28.61 19.01 -9.91
CA LEU A 182 -27.21 19.09 -10.33
C LEU A 182 -27.06 18.94 -11.86
N ALA A 183 -27.78 17.99 -12.45
CA ALA A 183 -27.82 17.76 -13.89
C ALA A 183 -28.27 19.02 -14.66
N GLU A 184 -29.35 19.67 -14.18
CA GLU A 184 -29.89 20.91 -14.74
C GLU A 184 -28.95 22.10 -14.53
N ALA A 185 -28.24 22.15 -13.40
CA ALA A 185 -27.36 23.27 -13.07
C ALA A 185 -26.01 23.25 -13.80
N CYS A 186 -25.49 22.07 -14.15
CA CYS A 186 -24.14 21.91 -14.71
C CYS A 186 -24.09 20.95 -15.93
N PRO A 187 -24.94 21.13 -16.97
CA PRO A 187 -24.99 20.19 -18.08
C PRO A 187 -23.72 20.16 -18.92
N LYS A 188 -22.99 21.28 -19.04
CA LYS A 188 -21.76 21.36 -19.85
C LYS A 188 -20.59 20.68 -19.15
N LEU A 189 -20.60 20.65 -17.81
CA LEU A 189 -19.61 19.91 -17.03
C LEU A 189 -19.68 18.43 -17.36
N PHE A 190 -20.87 17.81 -17.29
CA PHE A 190 -21.01 16.39 -17.55
C PHE A 190 -20.82 16.03 -19.03
N ALA A 191 -21.29 16.88 -19.95
CA ALA A 191 -21.14 16.67 -21.39
C ALA A 191 -19.69 16.60 -21.90
N ARG A 192 -18.73 17.17 -21.17
CA ARG A 192 -17.31 17.17 -21.57
C ARG A 192 -16.48 16.03 -20.96
N LEU A 193 -17.02 15.26 -20.03
CA LEU A 193 -16.27 14.22 -19.34
C LEU A 193 -15.98 13.03 -20.26
N ASP A 194 -14.73 12.59 -20.27
CA ASP A 194 -14.29 11.34 -20.88
C ASP A 194 -14.26 10.20 -19.83
N GLU A 195 -14.13 10.52 -18.53
CA GLU A 195 -14.17 9.58 -17.41
C GLU A 195 -15.06 10.11 -16.27
N LEU A 196 -15.90 9.23 -15.71
CA LEU A 196 -16.75 9.54 -14.55
C LEU A 196 -16.65 8.40 -13.53
N GLU A 197 -16.36 8.73 -12.28
CA GLU A 197 -16.34 7.76 -11.17
C GLU A 197 -17.51 8.03 -10.22
N VAL A 198 -18.31 7.01 -9.94
CA VAL A 198 -19.53 7.10 -9.12
C VAL A 198 -19.57 6.01 -8.05
N ALA A 199 -20.36 6.25 -7.01
CA ALA A 199 -20.75 5.19 -6.07
C ALA A 199 -21.63 4.16 -6.79
N ASN A 200 -21.69 2.93 -6.26
CA ASN A 200 -22.62 1.93 -6.78
C ASN A 200 -24.08 2.36 -6.56
N TRP A 201 -24.67 2.98 -7.59
CA TRP A 201 -26.04 3.51 -7.57
C TRP A 201 -27.10 2.43 -7.37
N ALA A 202 -26.80 1.18 -7.64
CA ALA A 202 -27.77 0.10 -7.54
C ALA A 202 -27.90 -0.47 -6.11
N ASP A 203 -27.01 -0.06 -5.20
CA ASP A 203 -26.88 -0.70 -3.90
C ASP A 203 -27.36 0.20 -2.77
N TYR A 204 -28.54 -0.12 -2.22
CA TYR A 204 -29.07 0.58 -1.05
C TYR A 204 -28.09 0.56 0.13
N THR A 205 -27.36 -0.54 0.35
CA THR A 205 -26.46 -0.66 1.50
C THR A 205 -25.24 0.25 1.37
N ALA A 206 -24.69 0.38 0.15
CA ALA A 206 -23.64 1.32 -0.20
C ALA A 206 -24.01 2.79 0.11
N HIS A 207 -25.28 3.11 -0.09
CA HIS A 207 -25.78 4.46 0.10
C HIS A 207 -26.23 4.70 1.55
N SER A 208 -26.92 3.74 2.17
CA SER A 208 -27.45 3.84 3.54
C SER A 208 -26.38 3.73 4.60
N ARG A 209 -25.29 2.98 4.32
CA ARG A 209 -24.04 3.02 5.07
C ARG A 209 -23.26 4.28 4.70
N ILE A 210 -23.82 5.44 5.01
CA ILE A 210 -22.94 6.55 5.33
C ILE A 210 -22.18 6.07 6.57
N GLU A 211 -20.88 5.85 6.45
CA GLU A 211 -20.05 5.41 7.56
C GLU A 211 -20.42 6.18 8.82
N TYR A 212 -20.56 5.45 9.94
CA TYR A 212 -21.07 5.79 11.27
C TYR A 212 -20.55 7.10 11.93
N SER A 213 -19.85 7.94 11.19
CA SER A 213 -19.39 9.29 11.51
C SER A 213 -20.50 10.31 11.79
N TYR A 214 -21.77 10.03 11.45
CA TYR A 214 -22.86 11.01 11.54
C TYR A 214 -23.86 10.84 12.69
N SER A 215 -23.74 9.80 13.51
CA SER A 215 -24.57 9.69 14.72
C SER A 215 -23.82 8.98 15.81
N TYR A 216 -23.42 9.72 16.84
CA TYR A 216 -23.51 9.21 18.21
C TYR A 216 -23.43 10.34 19.25
N ASN A 217 -23.00 11.55 18.86
CA ASN A 217 -22.84 12.64 19.83
C ASN A 217 -24.02 13.60 19.98
N ASP A 218 -25.12 13.46 19.21
CA ASP A 218 -26.29 14.31 19.46
C ASP A 218 -27.64 13.64 19.13
N TYR A 219 -28.18 12.91 20.10
CA TYR A 219 -29.51 12.29 20.03
C TYR A 219 -30.67 13.30 19.87
N ARG A 220 -30.41 14.62 19.92
CA ARG A 220 -31.43 15.67 19.84
C ARG A 220 -31.81 16.07 18.41
N PHE A 221 -31.07 15.64 17.38
CA PHE A 221 -31.28 16.07 15.98
C PHE A 221 -31.94 15.02 15.08
N LYS A 222 -32.95 14.31 15.59
CA LYS A 222 -33.61 13.18 14.90
C LYS A 222 -34.50 13.52 13.69
N GLN A 223 -34.57 14.74 13.15
CA GLN A 223 -35.72 15.09 12.29
C GLN A 223 -35.52 15.83 10.96
N LYS A 224 -34.32 16.18 10.48
CA LYS A 224 -34.20 16.76 9.12
C LYS A 224 -33.01 16.17 8.37
N PHE A 225 -33.32 15.20 7.52
CA PHE A 225 -32.38 14.39 6.73
C PHE A 225 -32.32 14.89 5.28
N ARG A 226 -31.17 14.71 4.62
CA ARG A 226 -31.05 14.83 3.16
C ARG A 226 -31.21 13.43 2.55
N LEU A 227 -32.37 13.22 1.91
CA LEU A 227 -32.68 12.04 1.09
C LEU A 227 -32.72 12.49 -0.38
N SER A 228 -31.65 12.27 -1.15
CA SER A 228 -31.54 12.81 -2.52
C SER A 228 -32.52 12.15 -3.50
N ARG A 229 -32.84 10.86 -3.32
CA ARG A 229 -33.79 10.12 -4.18
C ARG A 229 -35.26 10.49 -3.96
N ARG A 230 -35.72 10.62 -2.71
CA ARG A 230 -37.16 10.72 -2.38
C ARG A 230 -37.88 11.96 -2.93
N ARG A 231 -37.18 13.08 -3.21
CA ARG A 231 -37.82 14.31 -3.70
C ARG A 231 -37.74 14.52 -5.21
N GLY A 232 -36.80 13.87 -5.90
CA GLY A 232 -36.54 14.06 -7.33
C GLY A 232 -36.66 12.80 -8.19
N GLY A 233 -36.66 11.60 -7.59
CA GLY A 233 -36.97 10.33 -8.28
C GLY A 233 -35.91 9.80 -9.24
N GLY A 234 -34.67 10.29 -9.20
CA GLY A 234 -33.61 9.91 -10.14
C GLY A 234 -32.32 9.49 -9.45
N SER A 235 -31.72 8.39 -9.92
CA SER A 235 -30.36 7.97 -9.58
C SER A 235 -29.33 8.74 -10.41
N VAL A 236 -28.06 8.70 -10.02
CA VAL A 236 -26.96 9.22 -10.87
C VAL A 236 -27.00 8.60 -12.28
N ALA A 237 -27.40 7.33 -12.39
CA ALA A 237 -27.50 6.67 -13.69
C ALA A 237 -28.58 7.29 -14.58
N LYS A 238 -29.75 7.63 -14.02
CA LYS A 238 -30.87 8.19 -14.78
C LYS A 238 -30.68 9.68 -15.12
N GLU A 239 -30.09 10.45 -14.21
CA GLU A 239 -30.03 11.92 -14.35
C GLU A 239 -28.71 12.42 -14.93
N ILE A 240 -27.58 11.77 -14.63
CA ILE A 240 -26.24 12.26 -15.02
C ILE A 240 -25.72 11.54 -16.26
N PHE A 241 -25.80 10.22 -16.35
CA PHE A 241 -25.20 9.47 -17.48
C PHE A 241 -25.70 9.93 -18.86
N PRO A 242 -27.00 10.26 -19.06
CA PRO A 242 -27.48 10.75 -20.35
C PRO A 242 -26.86 12.08 -20.79
N LEU A 243 -26.35 12.89 -19.85
CA LEU A 243 -25.66 14.15 -20.16
C LEU A 243 -24.22 13.92 -20.64
N CYS A 244 -23.60 12.79 -20.28
CA CYS A 244 -22.18 12.54 -20.49
C CYS A 244 -21.85 12.10 -21.93
N ALA A 245 -22.20 12.87 -22.95
CA ALA A 245 -22.11 12.48 -24.38
C ALA A 245 -20.71 12.02 -24.86
N ARG A 246 -19.64 12.34 -24.13
CA ARG A 246 -18.25 11.97 -24.45
C ARG A 246 -17.67 10.86 -23.58
N LEU A 247 -18.45 10.32 -22.64
CA LEU A 247 -17.96 9.38 -21.64
C LEU A 247 -17.39 8.14 -22.32
N LYS A 248 -16.10 7.85 -22.07
CA LYS A 248 -15.41 6.64 -22.53
C LYS A 248 -15.23 5.63 -21.42
N THR A 249 -15.08 6.12 -20.19
CA THR A 249 -14.82 5.28 -19.00
C THR A 249 -15.82 5.61 -17.89
N LEU A 250 -16.56 4.60 -17.43
CA LEU A 250 -17.39 4.68 -16.22
C LEU A 250 -16.75 3.84 -15.13
N ALA A 251 -16.44 4.44 -13.98
CA ALA A 251 -15.95 3.74 -12.81
C ALA A 251 -17.02 3.62 -11.73
N ILE A 252 -17.21 2.40 -11.22
CA ILE A 252 -18.15 2.06 -10.15
C ILE A 252 -17.33 1.73 -8.91
N ARG A 253 -17.48 2.55 -7.87
CA ARG A 253 -16.81 2.39 -6.59
C ARG A 253 -17.80 2.00 -5.51
N GLU A 254 -17.45 0.97 -4.75
CA GLU A 254 -18.02 0.72 -3.44
C GLU A 254 -17.01 -0.01 -2.57
N ARG A 255 -17.14 0.10 -1.26
CA ARG A 255 -16.38 -0.73 -0.32
C ARG A 255 -17.40 -1.58 0.42
N TYR A 256 -17.37 -2.88 0.16
CA TYR A 256 -18.03 -3.88 0.99
C TYR A 256 -19.56 -3.93 0.81
N SER A 257 -20.00 -4.51 -0.30
CA SER A 257 -21.39 -4.93 -0.51
C SER A 257 -21.54 -6.43 -0.74
N GLY A 258 -20.83 -7.22 0.07
CA GLY A 258 -21.05 -8.66 0.09
C GLY A 258 -22.55 -8.96 0.13
N PHE A 259 -23.05 -9.76 -0.82
CA PHE A 259 -24.40 -10.30 -0.78
C PHE A 259 -24.50 -11.18 0.48
N HIS A 260 -24.86 -10.59 1.61
CA HIS A 260 -25.08 -11.34 2.85
C HIS A 260 -26.45 -11.99 2.82
N THR A 261 -27.39 -11.36 2.12
CA THR A 261 -28.76 -11.81 1.94
C THR A 261 -29.23 -11.58 0.50
N TRP A 262 -30.19 -12.37 0.02
CA TRP A 262 -30.83 -12.16 -1.28
C TRP A 262 -32.32 -12.56 -1.32
N ASN A 263 -33.16 -11.69 -1.89
CA ASN A 263 -34.53 -11.98 -2.30
C ASN A 263 -34.82 -11.29 -3.65
N GLU A 264 -36.04 -11.43 -4.18
CA GLU A 264 -36.43 -10.84 -5.47
C GLU A 264 -36.14 -9.34 -5.54
N TRP A 265 -36.47 -8.61 -4.47
CA TRP A 265 -36.26 -7.18 -4.36
C TRP A 265 -34.78 -6.79 -4.40
N GLU A 266 -33.95 -7.44 -3.57
CA GLU A 266 -32.51 -7.18 -3.51
C GLU A 266 -31.81 -7.50 -4.84
N VAL A 267 -32.24 -8.56 -5.54
CA VAL A 267 -31.71 -8.89 -6.87
C VAL A 267 -32.10 -7.81 -7.87
N HIS A 268 -33.35 -7.38 -7.90
CA HIS A 268 -33.77 -6.31 -8.78
C HIS A 268 -32.95 -5.03 -8.58
N GLN A 269 -32.83 -4.59 -7.33
CA GLN A 269 -32.06 -3.38 -7.02
C GLN A 269 -30.57 -3.54 -7.39
N ARG A 270 -29.89 -4.60 -6.91
CA ARG A 270 -28.42 -4.72 -7.02
C ARG A 270 -27.93 -5.28 -8.37
N VAL A 271 -28.83 -5.89 -9.16
CA VAL A 271 -28.49 -6.52 -10.45
C VAL A 271 -29.23 -5.82 -11.58
N CYS A 272 -30.56 -5.84 -11.58
CA CYS A 272 -31.35 -5.27 -12.68
C CYS A 272 -31.09 -3.76 -12.82
N CYS A 273 -31.26 -2.97 -11.75
CA CYS A 273 -31.04 -1.52 -11.82
C CYS A 273 -29.58 -1.14 -12.11
N LEU A 274 -28.61 -2.00 -11.77
CA LEU A 274 -27.21 -1.81 -12.14
C LEU A 274 -27.03 -1.97 -13.65
N VAL A 275 -27.50 -3.09 -14.19
CA VAL A 275 -27.38 -3.46 -15.61
C VAL A 275 -28.16 -2.47 -16.48
N ASP A 276 -29.40 -2.14 -16.10
CA ASP A 276 -30.25 -1.17 -16.80
C ASP A 276 -29.66 0.23 -16.74
N GLY A 277 -29.02 0.60 -15.62
CA GLY A 277 -28.26 1.84 -15.49
C GLY A 277 -27.19 1.98 -16.57
N VAL A 278 -26.46 0.91 -16.85
CA VAL A 278 -25.43 0.88 -17.91
C VAL A 278 -26.07 0.81 -19.29
N GLN A 279 -26.98 -0.14 -19.52
CA GLN A 279 -27.51 -0.45 -20.84
C GLN A 279 -28.41 0.67 -21.39
N SER A 280 -29.24 1.28 -20.54
CA SER A 280 -30.26 2.24 -20.98
C SER A 280 -29.83 3.69 -20.88
N ASN A 281 -28.90 4.04 -19.97
CA ASN A 281 -28.58 5.45 -19.70
C ASN A 281 -27.16 5.86 -20.06
N CYS A 282 -26.24 4.93 -20.31
CA CYS A 282 -24.89 5.30 -20.74
C CYS A 282 -24.84 5.64 -22.24
N PRO A 283 -23.95 6.58 -22.63
CA PRO A 283 -23.78 6.95 -24.02
C PRO A 283 -23.12 5.83 -24.83
N SER A 284 -23.32 5.84 -26.15
CA SER A 284 -22.66 4.91 -27.08
C SER A 284 -21.13 5.06 -27.15
N SER A 285 -20.59 6.18 -26.65
CA SER A 285 -19.14 6.41 -26.54
C SER A 285 -18.47 5.61 -25.42
N LEU A 286 -19.25 5.00 -24.51
CA LEU A 286 -18.74 4.26 -23.37
C LEU A 286 -18.11 2.94 -23.82
N THR A 287 -16.78 2.84 -23.78
CA THR A 287 -16.05 1.64 -24.18
C THR A 287 -15.45 0.87 -23.01
N LYS A 288 -15.31 1.53 -21.85
CA LYS A 288 -14.64 0.96 -20.68
C LYS A 288 -15.48 1.06 -19.41
N LEU A 289 -15.58 -0.05 -18.68
CA LEU A 289 -16.07 -0.08 -17.29
C LEU A 289 -14.90 -0.33 -16.33
N LYS A 290 -14.83 0.41 -15.23
CA LYS A 290 -13.92 0.14 -14.11
C LYS A 290 -14.72 -0.22 -12.87
N VAL A 291 -14.52 -1.39 -12.32
CA VAL A 291 -15.31 -1.89 -11.21
C VAL A 291 -14.39 -2.17 -10.03
N HIS A 292 -14.44 -1.32 -9.01
CA HIS A 292 -13.48 -1.37 -7.90
C HIS A 292 -13.76 -2.46 -6.87
N ASP A 293 -14.99 -2.97 -6.80
CA ASP A 293 -15.41 -4.06 -5.90
C ASP A 293 -15.80 -5.30 -6.74
N TYR A 294 -15.64 -6.48 -6.16
CA TYR A 294 -16.00 -7.73 -6.83
C TYR A 294 -17.51 -7.94 -6.92
N ALA A 295 -18.30 -7.42 -5.98
CA ALA A 295 -19.76 -7.61 -5.99
C ALA A 295 -20.46 -7.00 -7.23
N PRO A 296 -20.24 -5.72 -7.60
CA PRO A 296 -20.81 -5.15 -8.82
C PRO A 296 -20.33 -5.86 -10.10
N TYR A 297 -19.10 -6.37 -10.13
CA TYR A 297 -18.60 -7.15 -11.26
C TYR A 297 -19.45 -8.40 -11.49
N ARG A 298 -19.79 -9.12 -10.42
CA ARG A 298 -20.64 -10.32 -10.51
C ARG A 298 -22.07 -9.99 -10.92
N SER A 299 -22.64 -8.91 -10.37
CA SER A 299 -23.96 -8.41 -10.81
C SER A 299 -23.96 -8.14 -12.32
N LEU A 300 -22.96 -7.41 -12.81
CA LEU A 300 -22.84 -7.02 -14.22
C LEU A 300 -22.82 -8.22 -15.18
N PHE A 301 -22.07 -9.28 -14.85
CA PHE A 301 -21.93 -10.45 -15.72
C PHE A 301 -22.87 -11.61 -15.41
N SER A 302 -23.81 -11.42 -14.48
CA SER A 302 -24.90 -12.37 -14.23
C SER A 302 -25.99 -12.31 -15.30
N THR A 303 -26.12 -11.16 -15.96
CA THR A 303 -27.00 -10.95 -17.12
C THR A 303 -26.23 -11.14 -18.41
N ASP A 304 -26.93 -11.10 -19.55
CA ASP A 304 -26.29 -11.21 -20.84
C ASP A 304 -25.56 -9.92 -21.24
N ALA A 305 -24.24 -9.88 -21.07
CA ALA A 305 -23.41 -8.75 -21.48
C ALA A 305 -23.21 -8.63 -23.01
N THR A 306 -23.76 -9.55 -23.84
CA THR A 306 -23.72 -9.38 -25.30
C THR A 306 -24.50 -8.15 -25.79
N ASP A 307 -25.46 -7.68 -24.99
CA ASP A 307 -26.25 -6.48 -25.24
C ASP A 307 -25.47 -5.17 -25.00
N TRP A 308 -24.18 -5.24 -24.65
CA TRP A 308 -23.29 -4.08 -24.50
C TRP A 308 -22.33 -3.95 -25.68
N PRO A 309 -22.80 -3.68 -26.91
CA PRO A 309 -21.97 -3.78 -28.11
C PRO A 309 -20.77 -2.84 -28.11
N GLN A 310 -20.83 -1.73 -27.35
CA GLN A 310 -19.79 -0.73 -27.25
C GLN A 310 -18.71 -1.03 -26.19
N ILE A 311 -18.99 -1.85 -25.18
CA ILE A 311 -18.03 -2.10 -24.08
C ILE A 311 -17.00 -3.13 -24.55
N THR A 312 -15.75 -2.69 -24.69
CA THR A 312 -14.63 -3.53 -25.11
C THR A 312 -13.70 -3.87 -23.96
N ASP A 313 -13.67 -3.06 -22.90
CA ASP A 313 -12.72 -3.23 -21.80
C ASP A 313 -13.43 -3.16 -20.45
N VAL A 314 -13.13 -4.11 -19.58
CA VAL A 314 -13.61 -4.12 -18.19
C VAL A 314 -12.44 -4.30 -17.24
N GLU A 315 -12.17 -3.28 -16.44
CA GLU A 315 -11.14 -3.30 -15.41
C GLU A 315 -11.76 -3.64 -14.05
N ILE A 316 -11.16 -4.58 -13.32
CA ILE A 316 -11.68 -5.08 -12.04
C ILE A 316 -10.67 -4.79 -10.92
N GLY A 317 -11.16 -4.38 -9.75
CA GLY A 317 -10.37 -4.16 -8.53
C GLY A 317 -9.82 -5.43 -7.87
N LEU A 318 -9.24 -6.35 -8.65
CA LEU A 318 -8.72 -7.64 -8.15
C LEU A 318 -7.66 -7.48 -7.06
N TYR A 319 -6.76 -6.50 -7.21
CA TYR A 319 -5.73 -6.22 -6.20
C TYR A 319 -6.35 -5.92 -4.83
N SER A 320 -7.30 -4.99 -4.79
CA SER A 320 -7.98 -4.57 -3.57
C SER A 320 -8.75 -5.73 -2.93
N TRP A 321 -9.41 -6.56 -3.75
CA TRP A 321 -10.11 -7.75 -3.26
C TRP A 321 -9.14 -8.75 -2.62
N MET A 322 -8.00 -9.02 -3.28
CA MET A 322 -7.00 -9.98 -2.81
C MET A 322 -6.28 -9.48 -1.54
N GLU A 323 -5.95 -8.18 -1.46
CA GLU A 323 -5.40 -7.54 -0.24
C GLU A 323 -6.39 -7.62 0.93
N ASP A 324 -7.65 -7.24 0.71
CA ASP A 324 -8.67 -7.22 1.76
C ASP A 324 -8.95 -8.61 2.33
N ARG A 325 -8.77 -9.64 1.50
CA ARG A 325 -8.93 -11.05 1.85
C ARG A 325 -7.68 -11.63 2.49
N ARG A 326 -6.50 -11.12 2.13
CA ARG A 326 -5.21 -11.57 2.66
C ARG A 326 -5.18 -11.67 4.18
N GLU A 327 -5.77 -10.70 4.87
CA GLU A 327 -5.80 -10.62 6.34
C GLU A 327 -6.97 -11.37 6.97
N ARG A 328 -8.11 -11.46 6.27
CA ARG A 328 -9.33 -12.08 6.80
C ARG A 328 -9.39 -13.58 6.59
N ASP A 329 -8.87 -14.04 5.46
CA ASP A 329 -8.99 -15.41 4.97
C ASP A 329 -7.67 -16.19 5.11
N VAL A 330 -6.79 -15.77 6.03
CA VAL A 330 -5.50 -16.43 6.30
C VAL A 330 -5.67 -17.95 6.40
N ILE A 331 -6.80 -18.45 6.91
CA ILE A 331 -7.06 -19.88 7.10
C ILE A 331 -8.38 -20.29 6.42
N GLY A 332 -8.39 -20.23 5.09
CA GLY A 332 -9.43 -20.82 4.23
C GLY A 332 -10.64 -19.92 3.98
N PRO A 333 -11.41 -20.21 2.92
CA PRO A 333 -12.54 -19.37 2.54
C PRO A 333 -13.55 -19.38 3.69
N ILE A 334 -13.88 -18.21 4.23
CA ILE A 334 -15.13 -18.06 4.96
C ILE A 334 -16.21 -18.31 3.90
N PRO A 335 -16.95 -19.44 3.93
CA PRO A 335 -18.04 -19.62 2.99
C PRO A 335 -18.98 -18.45 3.22
N TYR A 336 -19.13 -17.59 2.22
CA TYR A 336 -20.20 -16.62 2.21
C TYR A 336 -21.49 -17.44 2.17
N ARG A 337 -22.06 -17.72 3.33
CA ARG A 337 -23.44 -18.19 3.40
C ARG A 337 -24.27 -16.98 3.06
N ILE A 338 -24.57 -16.83 1.78
CA ILE A 338 -25.61 -15.91 1.34
C ILE A 338 -26.91 -16.52 1.88
N THR A 339 -27.48 -15.90 2.90
CA THR A 339 -28.76 -16.33 3.46
C THR A 339 -29.90 -15.73 2.64
N GLN A 340 -31.12 -16.19 2.85
CA GLN A 340 -32.27 -15.54 2.23
C GLN A 340 -32.38 -14.09 2.74
N GLY A 341 -32.76 -13.18 1.84
CA GLY A 341 -33.09 -11.78 2.05
C GLY A 341 -33.94 -11.57 3.29
N HIS A 342 -33.51 -10.68 4.19
CA HIS A 342 -34.36 -10.17 5.26
C HIS A 342 -34.85 -8.73 4.98
N HIS A 343 -34.27 -8.05 3.98
CA HIS A 343 -34.69 -6.71 3.60
C HIS A 343 -36.02 -6.75 2.84
N HIS A 344 -37.01 -6.05 3.38
CA HIS A 344 -38.31 -5.89 2.73
C HIS A 344 -38.31 -4.65 1.85
N ARG A 345 -39.02 -4.68 0.72
CA ARG A 345 -39.22 -3.52 -0.17
C ARG A 345 -39.64 -2.27 0.60
N ASP A 346 -40.46 -2.43 1.64
CA ASP A 346 -40.94 -1.35 2.49
C ASP A 346 -39.81 -0.66 3.28
N GLU A 347 -38.74 -1.39 3.64
CA GLU A 347 -37.56 -0.83 4.31
C GLU A 347 -36.70 0.02 3.36
N GLU A 348 -36.74 -0.30 2.06
CA GLU A 348 -35.99 0.37 0.99
C GLU A 348 -36.89 1.23 0.08
N GLU A 349 -38.07 1.67 0.56
CA GLU A 349 -39.02 2.49 -0.22
C GLU A 349 -38.35 3.73 -0.85
N ALA A 350 -37.27 4.25 -0.25
CA ALA A 350 -36.49 5.37 -0.80
C ALA A 350 -35.74 5.03 -2.11
N PHE A 351 -35.50 3.76 -2.40
CA PHE A 351 -34.87 3.22 -3.61
C PHE A 351 -35.91 2.65 -4.60
N ASP A 352 -37.18 2.55 -4.20
CA ASP A 352 -38.26 2.08 -5.06
C ASP A 352 -38.66 3.14 -6.09
N ASP A 353 -38.09 3.01 -7.29
CA ASP A 353 -38.45 3.79 -8.47
C ASP A 353 -39.61 3.16 -9.27
N LYS A 354 -40.30 2.16 -8.69
CA LYS A 354 -41.37 1.37 -9.30
C LYS A 354 -40.93 0.49 -10.48
N SER A 355 -39.64 0.46 -10.83
CA SER A 355 -39.13 -0.40 -11.89
C SER A 355 -39.23 -1.89 -11.56
N PHE A 356 -39.34 -2.25 -10.27
CA PHE A 356 -39.54 -3.63 -9.85
C PHE A 356 -40.84 -4.23 -10.40
N ASP A 357 -41.93 -3.46 -10.37
CA ASP A 357 -43.26 -3.92 -10.80
C ASP A 357 -43.33 -4.12 -12.32
N GLU A 358 -42.48 -3.41 -13.07
CA GLU A 358 -42.38 -3.49 -14.53
C GLU A 358 -41.32 -4.51 -15.00
N CYS A 359 -40.48 -5.00 -14.08
CA CYS A 359 -39.39 -5.90 -14.40
C CYS A 359 -39.92 -7.31 -14.70
N LYS A 360 -39.66 -7.80 -15.92
CA LYS A 360 -40.08 -9.13 -16.38
C LYS A 360 -39.01 -10.22 -16.18
N ARG A 361 -37.85 -9.87 -15.63
CA ARG A 361 -36.75 -10.82 -15.43
C ARG A 361 -37.09 -11.75 -14.26
N ASP A 362 -36.70 -13.01 -14.36
CA ASP A 362 -36.79 -13.94 -13.24
C ASP A 362 -35.69 -13.60 -12.22
N HIS A 363 -36.05 -12.83 -11.19
CA HIS A 363 -35.12 -12.40 -10.14
C HIS A 363 -34.58 -13.58 -9.33
N MET A 364 -35.34 -14.66 -9.18
CA MET A 364 -34.88 -15.82 -8.43
C MET A 364 -33.83 -16.60 -9.21
N THR A 365 -34.01 -16.75 -10.52
CA THR A 365 -32.99 -17.36 -11.40
C THR A 365 -31.74 -16.48 -11.51
N LEU A 366 -31.91 -15.15 -11.68
CA LEU A 366 -30.78 -14.22 -11.71
C LEU A 366 -29.99 -14.19 -10.40
N GLY A 367 -30.70 -14.10 -9.27
CA GLY A 367 -30.09 -14.17 -7.95
C GLY A 367 -29.36 -15.49 -7.76
N ASN A 368 -29.93 -16.62 -8.21
CA ASN A 368 -29.22 -17.90 -8.24
C ASN A 368 -27.95 -17.84 -9.09
N HIS A 369 -27.92 -17.22 -10.27
CA HIS A 369 -26.66 -17.06 -11.03
C HIS A 369 -25.62 -16.18 -10.31
N VAL A 370 -26.09 -15.17 -9.56
CA VAL A 370 -25.23 -14.33 -8.71
C VAL A 370 -24.80 -15.06 -7.43
N VAL A 371 -25.53 -16.05 -6.94
CA VAL A 371 -25.32 -16.66 -5.61
C VAL A 371 -24.84 -18.12 -5.65
N GLN A 372 -25.07 -18.85 -6.74
CA GLN A 372 -24.60 -20.22 -6.94
C GLN A 372 -23.13 -20.23 -7.38
N GLY A 373 -22.37 -21.22 -6.88
CA GLY A 373 -20.91 -21.26 -7.06
C GLY A 373 -20.14 -20.23 -6.21
N VAL A 374 -20.81 -19.61 -5.22
CA VAL A 374 -20.24 -18.55 -4.39
C VAL A 374 -19.56 -19.14 -3.16
N GLY A 375 -18.44 -19.80 -3.39
CA GLY A 375 -17.40 -19.68 -2.40
C GLY A 375 -16.78 -18.28 -2.54
N ALA A 376 -16.33 -17.73 -1.41
CA ALA A 376 -15.50 -16.53 -1.43
C ALA A 376 -14.01 -16.91 -1.51
N SER A 377 -13.72 -18.06 -2.10
CA SER A 377 -12.36 -18.54 -2.24
C SER A 377 -11.69 -17.90 -3.45
N PHE A 378 -10.36 -17.92 -3.44
CA PHE A 378 -9.58 -17.50 -4.59
C PHE A 378 -9.85 -18.42 -5.81
N GLU A 379 -10.16 -19.70 -5.59
CA GLU A 379 -10.51 -20.64 -6.66
C GLU A 379 -11.79 -20.21 -7.41
N ASP A 380 -12.86 -19.88 -6.69
CA ASP A 380 -14.13 -19.48 -7.29
C ASP A 380 -13.99 -18.18 -8.10
N LEU A 381 -13.18 -17.24 -7.58
CA LEU A 381 -12.82 -16.03 -8.29
C LEU A 381 -12.15 -16.36 -9.64
N LEU A 382 -11.14 -17.23 -9.63
CA LEU A 382 -10.40 -17.63 -10.83
C LEU A 382 -11.30 -18.28 -11.87
N GLN A 383 -12.14 -19.24 -11.45
CA GLN A 383 -13.09 -19.92 -12.34
C GLN A 383 -14.13 -18.95 -12.90
N SER A 384 -14.64 -18.02 -12.07
CA SER A 384 -15.60 -17.01 -12.50
C SER A 384 -15.02 -16.07 -13.56
N LEU A 385 -13.82 -15.53 -13.33
CA LEU A 385 -13.13 -14.65 -14.28
C LEU A 385 -12.89 -15.36 -15.63
N GLN A 386 -12.46 -16.62 -15.58
CA GLN A 386 -12.22 -17.41 -16.78
C GLN A 386 -13.52 -17.71 -17.54
N THR A 387 -14.57 -18.11 -16.82
CA THR A 387 -15.88 -18.42 -17.41
C THR A 387 -16.48 -17.20 -18.09
N ILE A 388 -16.41 -16.03 -17.44
CA ILE A 388 -16.90 -14.78 -18.01
C ILE A 388 -16.05 -14.38 -19.23
N SER A 389 -14.72 -14.51 -19.15
CA SER A 389 -13.83 -14.22 -20.29
C SER A 389 -14.10 -15.12 -21.50
N LYS A 390 -14.42 -16.40 -21.27
CA LYS A 390 -14.81 -17.34 -22.34
C LYS A 390 -16.19 -17.03 -22.91
N LYS A 391 -17.15 -16.66 -22.05
CA LYS A 391 -18.52 -16.32 -22.43
C LYS A 391 -18.56 -15.02 -23.26
N TYR A 392 -17.71 -14.06 -22.94
CA TYR A 392 -17.65 -12.74 -23.58
C TYR A 392 -16.27 -12.45 -24.17
N PRO A 393 -15.85 -13.15 -25.24
CA PRO A 393 -14.49 -13.04 -25.79
C PRO A 393 -14.18 -11.67 -26.42
N LYS A 394 -15.20 -10.87 -26.71
CA LYS A 394 -15.06 -9.49 -27.20
C LYS A 394 -14.71 -8.49 -26.08
N ILE A 395 -14.95 -8.87 -24.82
CA ILE A 395 -14.70 -8.03 -23.65
C ILE A 395 -13.34 -8.39 -23.07
N ASN A 396 -12.43 -7.43 -23.09
CA ASN A 396 -11.10 -7.54 -22.52
C ASN A 396 -11.16 -7.27 -21.02
N ILE A 397 -11.07 -8.34 -20.22
CA ILE A 397 -11.06 -8.23 -18.76
C ILE A 397 -9.63 -8.06 -18.25
N LYS A 398 -9.39 -7.01 -17.45
CA LYS A 398 -8.08 -6.66 -16.89
C LYS A 398 -8.20 -6.21 -15.43
N PRO A 399 -7.12 -6.22 -14.64
CA PRO A 399 -7.14 -5.63 -13.31
C PRO A 399 -6.96 -4.10 -13.40
N ILE A 400 -7.55 -3.34 -12.48
CA ILE A 400 -7.38 -1.86 -12.38
C ILE A 400 -5.93 -1.49 -12.07
N ARG A 401 -5.23 -2.36 -11.32
CA ARG A 401 -3.80 -2.23 -10.99
C ARG A 401 -3.07 -3.49 -11.41
N ASN A 402 -1.83 -3.35 -11.87
CA ASN A 402 -0.97 -4.48 -12.16
C ASN A 402 -0.88 -5.40 -10.94
N LEU A 403 -0.98 -6.71 -11.17
CA LEU A 403 -0.92 -7.72 -10.12
C LEU A 403 0.49 -8.30 -9.96
N GLU A 404 1.51 -7.62 -10.50
CA GLU A 404 2.89 -8.10 -10.52
C GLU A 404 3.49 -8.18 -9.10
N ASN A 405 3.04 -7.39 -8.13
CA ASN A 405 3.67 -7.33 -6.80
C ASN A 405 2.70 -7.55 -5.66
N ILE A 406 1.63 -8.31 -5.90
CA ILE A 406 0.67 -8.61 -4.84
C ILE A 406 1.24 -9.67 -3.89
N THR A 407 1.26 -9.35 -2.59
CA THR A 407 1.62 -10.32 -1.57
C THR A 407 0.42 -11.16 -1.15
N LEU A 408 0.55 -12.48 -1.22
CA LEU A 408 -0.49 -13.46 -0.87
C LEU A 408 0.01 -14.45 0.17
N HIS A 409 -0.90 -14.88 1.03
CA HIS A 409 -0.67 -16.04 1.88
C HIS A 409 -0.67 -17.35 1.05
N PRO A 410 0.27 -18.31 1.28
CA PRO A 410 0.26 -19.61 0.58
C PRO A 410 -1.06 -20.38 0.72
N PHE A 411 -1.78 -20.17 1.83
CA PHE A 411 -3.05 -20.83 2.13
C PHE A 411 -4.23 -20.36 1.25
N HIS A 412 -4.06 -19.31 0.44
CA HIS A 412 -5.06 -18.96 -0.58
C HIS A 412 -5.07 -19.93 -1.77
N LEU A 413 -3.97 -20.66 -1.98
CA LEU A 413 -3.80 -21.59 -3.11
C LEU A 413 -3.80 -23.05 -2.68
N VAL A 414 -3.88 -23.30 -1.37
CA VAL A 414 -3.74 -24.63 -0.77
C VAL A 414 -4.80 -24.80 0.30
N ASN A 415 -5.52 -25.93 0.29
CA ASN A 415 -6.46 -26.23 1.36
C ASN A 415 -5.71 -26.82 2.56
N VAL A 416 -5.65 -26.08 3.67
CA VAL A 416 -4.93 -26.48 4.89
C VAL A 416 -5.85 -26.92 6.04
N MET A 417 -7.16 -26.86 5.82
CA MET A 417 -8.17 -27.13 6.85
C MET A 417 -8.67 -28.57 6.80
N GLN A 418 -8.78 -29.21 7.97
CA GLN A 418 -9.63 -30.39 8.10
C GLN A 418 -11.09 -29.93 7.98
N ARG A 419 -11.92 -30.61 7.17
CA ARG A 419 -13.36 -30.32 7.09
C ARG A 419 -13.92 -30.28 8.52
N ARG A 420 -14.60 -29.18 8.89
CA ARG A 420 -15.37 -29.14 10.15
C ARG A 420 -16.37 -30.29 10.10
N GLN A 421 -16.18 -31.30 10.95
CA GLN A 421 -17.30 -32.15 11.33
C GLN A 421 -18.26 -31.22 12.09
N HIS A 422 -19.41 -30.92 11.51
CA HIS A 422 -20.44 -30.21 12.25
C HIS A 422 -20.75 -30.99 13.51
N PHE A 423 -20.63 -30.34 14.67
CA PHE A 423 -21.05 -30.87 15.97
C PHE A 423 -22.46 -31.46 15.81
N GLY A 424 -22.58 -32.79 15.91
CA GLY A 424 -23.87 -33.51 15.88
C GLY A 424 -24.11 -34.44 14.68
N GLN A 425 -23.29 -34.45 13.63
CA GLN A 425 -23.38 -35.47 12.56
C GLN A 425 -22.25 -36.50 12.68
N ASN A 426 -22.35 -37.38 13.68
CA ASN A 426 -21.51 -38.57 13.73
C ASN A 426 -22.00 -39.57 12.66
N ASN A 427 -21.07 -40.00 11.79
CA ASN A 427 -21.06 -41.28 11.06
C ASN A 427 -21.59 -41.42 9.62
N ALA A 428 -21.81 -40.36 8.81
CA ALA A 428 -22.31 -40.55 7.44
C ALA A 428 -21.42 -40.06 6.26
N GLN A 429 -20.22 -39.50 6.46
CA GLN A 429 -19.39 -38.99 5.35
C GLN A 429 -17.91 -39.41 5.37
N ASN A 430 -17.59 -40.64 5.79
CA ASN A 430 -16.21 -41.15 5.73
C ASN A 430 -15.71 -41.57 4.33
N ASN A 431 -16.51 -41.41 3.27
CA ASN A 431 -16.14 -41.80 1.89
C ASN A 431 -16.03 -40.63 0.90
N SER A 432 -16.10 -39.36 1.33
CA SER A 432 -15.80 -38.26 0.41
C SER A 432 -14.29 -38.11 0.27
N THR A 433 -13.78 -38.20 -0.95
CA THR A 433 -12.39 -37.91 -1.32
C THR A 433 -11.93 -36.59 -0.67
N PRO A 434 -10.67 -36.52 -0.17
CA PRO A 434 -10.14 -35.29 0.38
C PRO A 434 -10.27 -34.17 -0.66
N PRO A 435 -10.63 -32.95 -0.26
CA PRO A 435 -10.77 -31.84 -1.20
C PRO A 435 -9.45 -31.67 -1.95
N VAL A 436 -9.55 -31.70 -3.28
CA VAL A 436 -8.43 -31.51 -4.20
C VAL A 436 -7.91 -30.08 -3.99
N ASP A 437 -6.59 -29.89 -3.98
CA ASP A 437 -6.03 -28.54 -3.83
C ASP A 437 -6.34 -27.70 -5.08
N PRO A 438 -6.65 -26.40 -4.92
CA PRO A 438 -7.02 -25.54 -6.05
C PRO A 438 -6.02 -25.59 -7.21
N CYS A 439 -4.72 -25.53 -6.93
CA CYS A 439 -3.69 -25.59 -7.96
C CYS A 439 -3.59 -26.94 -8.69
N SER A 440 -4.16 -28.02 -8.15
CA SER A 440 -4.22 -29.33 -8.82
C SER A 440 -5.35 -29.42 -9.84
N ASN A 441 -6.33 -28.49 -9.81
CA ASN A 441 -7.44 -28.46 -10.74
C ASN A 441 -7.01 -27.85 -12.09
N ALA A 442 -7.25 -28.57 -13.19
CA ALA A 442 -6.86 -28.14 -14.54
C ALA A 442 -7.53 -26.83 -14.96
N GLU A 443 -8.79 -26.60 -14.55
CA GLU A 443 -9.51 -25.35 -14.84
C GLU A 443 -8.86 -24.15 -14.13
N VAL A 444 -8.44 -24.37 -12.88
CA VAL A 444 -7.75 -23.35 -12.07
C VAL A 444 -6.37 -23.06 -12.64
N GLN A 445 -5.61 -24.07 -13.07
CA GLN A 445 -4.34 -23.85 -13.76
C GLN A 445 -4.51 -23.02 -15.03
N GLU A 446 -5.57 -23.25 -15.79
CA GLU A 446 -5.87 -22.46 -16.97
C GLU A 446 -6.27 -21.01 -16.62
N ALA A 447 -7.02 -20.81 -15.54
CA ALA A 447 -7.30 -19.47 -15.01
C ALA A 447 -6.04 -18.75 -14.52
N ILE A 448 -5.10 -19.48 -13.91
CA ILE A 448 -3.78 -18.95 -13.52
C ILE A 448 -2.96 -18.55 -14.77
N ARG A 449 -2.94 -19.37 -15.83
CA ARG A 449 -2.30 -18.99 -17.10
C ARG A 449 -2.92 -17.73 -17.70
N TRP A 450 -4.24 -17.62 -17.62
CA TRP A 450 -4.95 -16.41 -18.06
C TRP A 450 -4.53 -15.18 -17.23
N LEU A 451 -4.43 -15.30 -15.90
CA LEU A 451 -3.92 -14.21 -15.05
C LEU A 451 -2.48 -13.81 -15.38
N LEU A 452 -1.61 -14.78 -15.60
CA LEU A 452 -0.22 -14.51 -15.99
C LEU A 452 -0.18 -13.74 -17.33
N ASN A 453 -0.90 -14.23 -18.33
CA ASN A 453 -0.83 -13.70 -19.70
C ASN A 453 -1.60 -12.38 -19.91
N LYS A 454 -2.71 -12.17 -19.18
CA LYS A 454 -3.61 -11.01 -19.36
C LYS A 454 -3.48 -9.96 -18.27
N CYS A 455 -3.03 -10.35 -17.08
CA CYS A 455 -3.02 -9.50 -15.88
C CYS A 455 -1.63 -9.30 -15.29
N ASP A 456 -0.59 -9.87 -15.91
CA ASP A 456 0.80 -9.88 -15.42
C ASP A 456 0.92 -10.33 -13.95
N TRP A 457 0.16 -11.37 -13.60
CA TRP A 457 0.11 -11.88 -12.23
C TRP A 457 1.40 -12.60 -11.86
N LYS A 458 2.17 -12.01 -10.93
CA LYS A 458 3.42 -12.57 -10.39
C LYS A 458 3.42 -12.49 -8.86
N PRO A 459 2.67 -13.34 -8.15
CA PRO A 459 2.43 -13.16 -6.72
C PRO A 459 3.71 -13.29 -5.89
N ILE A 460 3.76 -12.58 -4.77
CA ILE A 460 4.76 -12.75 -3.72
C ILE A 460 4.10 -13.58 -2.60
N LEU A 461 4.68 -14.71 -2.23
CA LEU A 461 4.13 -15.55 -1.17
C LEU A 461 4.69 -15.09 0.20
N ALA A 462 3.82 -14.57 1.05
CA ALA A 462 4.15 -14.20 2.43
C ALA A 462 4.44 -15.46 3.24
N ARG A 463 5.62 -15.51 3.88
CA ARG A 463 6.05 -16.65 4.66
C ARG A 463 5.87 -16.50 6.17
N ASP A 464 5.49 -15.30 6.62
CA ASP A 464 5.43 -14.92 8.05
C ASP A 464 4.68 -15.91 8.95
N SER A 465 3.54 -16.44 8.51
CA SER A 465 2.75 -17.40 9.30
C SER A 465 3.41 -18.77 9.50
N MET A 466 4.38 -19.10 8.64
CA MET A 466 5.08 -20.38 8.64
C MET A 466 6.43 -20.30 9.36
N MET A 467 6.78 -19.12 9.87
CA MET A 467 8.02 -18.83 10.60
C MET A 467 7.86 -19.16 12.08
N CYS A 468 7.55 -20.41 12.39
CA CYS A 468 7.37 -20.84 13.77
C CYS A 468 7.77 -22.30 13.95
N ASP A 469 8.56 -22.56 14.98
CA ASP A 469 9.03 -23.92 15.30
C ASP A 469 7.90 -24.87 15.71
N VAL A 470 6.75 -24.34 16.16
CA VAL A 470 5.56 -25.14 16.53
C VAL A 470 4.47 -25.15 15.44
N PHE A 471 4.80 -24.78 14.21
CA PHE A 471 3.85 -24.79 13.09
C PHE A 471 3.22 -26.18 12.84
N PRO A 472 1.90 -26.28 12.57
CA PRO A 472 0.90 -25.22 12.44
C PRO A 472 0.16 -24.87 13.75
N ALA A 473 0.57 -25.42 14.90
CA ALA A 473 -0.17 -25.27 16.17
C ALA A 473 -0.29 -23.81 16.65
N ASN A 474 0.57 -22.91 16.15
CA ASN A 474 0.54 -21.47 16.43
C ASN A 474 -0.45 -20.66 15.59
N LEU A 475 -1.00 -21.20 14.48
CA LEU A 475 -1.77 -20.40 13.52
C LEU A 475 -3.12 -19.93 14.09
N GLU A 476 -3.92 -20.85 14.64
CA GLU A 476 -5.20 -20.49 15.28
C GLU A 476 -5.68 -21.65 16.20
N PRO A 477 -5.71 -21.48 17.54
CA PRO A 477 -6.08 -22.57 18.46
C PRO A 477 -7.52 -23.09 18.29
N SER A 478 -8.40 -22.29 17.67
CA SER A 478 -9.82 -22.59 17.48
C SER A 478 -10.10 -23.44 16.24
N ARG A 479 -9.10 -23.70 15.39
CA ARG A 479 -9.25 -24.40 14.10
C ARG A 479 -8.41 -25.69 14.05
N THR A 480 -8.99 -26.72 13.44
CA THR A 480 -8.33 -28.01 13.19
C THR A 480 -7.59 -27.99 11.84
N PHE A 481 -6.27 -27.89 11.90
CA PHE A 481 -5.40 -27.94 10.71
C PHE A 481 -5.07 -29.37 10.30
N LEU A 482 -4.73 -29.54 9.02
CA LEU A 482 -4.03 -30.75 8.57
C LEU A 482 -2.67 -30.86 9.29
N ALA A 483 -2.15 -32.08 9.40
CA ALA A 483 -0.83 -32.30 10.00
C ALA A 483 0.26 -31.56 9.20
N LYS A 484 1.31 -31.08 9.89
CA LYS A 484 2.43 -30.34 9.29
C LYS A 484 2.94 -30.97 7.98
N PRO A 485 3.23 -32.29 7.89
CA PRO A 485 3.75 -32.89 6.66
C PRO A 485 2.77 -32.79 5.48
N GLU A 486 1.46 -32.93 5.75
CA GLU A 486 0.43 -32.85 4.73
C GLU A 486 0.29 -31.41 4.21
N VAL A 487 0.31 -30.41 5.09
CA VAL A 487 0.32 -29.00 4.68
C VAL A 487 1.53 -28.70 3.79
N MET A 488 2.71 -29.18 4.19
CA MET A 488 3.94 -28.96 3.44
C MET A 488 3.94 -29.64 2.07
N ARG A 489 3.42 -30.88 1.99
CA ARG A 489 3.25 -31.60 0.72
C ARG A 489 2.37 -30.82 -0.26
N ARG A 490 1.28 -30.21 0.22
CA ARG A 490 0.37 -29.44 -0.63
C ARG A 490 0.98 -28.11 -1.08
N ILE A 491 1.75 -27.44 -0.22
CA ILE A 491 2.52 -26.24 -0.59
C ILE A 491 3.59 -26.58 -1.62
N HIS A 492 4.31 -27.70 -1.46
CA HIS A 492 5.26 -28.18 -2.45
C HIS A 492 4.60 -28.40 -3.81
N ALA A 493 3.46 -29.08 -3.84
CA ALA A 493 2.69 -29.31 -5.06
C ALA A 493 2.28 -27.98 -5.72
N MET A 494 1.76 -27.02 -4.93
CA MET A 494 1.38 -25.70 -5.41
C MET A 494 2.56 -24.91 -6.00
N VAL A 495 3.72 -24.86 -5.32
CA VAL A 495 4.92 -24.19 -5.84
C VAL A 495 5.43 -24.87 -7.11
N SER A 496 5.42 -26.21 -7.15
CA SER A 496 5.79 -26.98 -8.33
C SER A 496 4.88 -26.70 -9.52
N THR A 497 3.56 -26.61 -9.28
CA THR A 497 2.59 -26.20 -10.31
C THR A 497 2.87 -24.80 -10.82
N LEU A 498 3.03 -23.81 -9.94
CA LEU A 498 3.32 -22.42 -10.35
C LEU A 498 4.59 -22.34 -11.21
N ARG A 499 5.64 -23.04 -10.80
CA ARG A 499 6.88 -23.10 -11.57
C ARG A 499 6.70 -23.81 -12.92
N GLY A 500 5.91 -24.88 -12.97
CA GLY A 500 5.53 -25.56 -14.23
C GLY A 500 4.72 -24.67 -15.17
N LEU A 501 4.05 -23.65 -14.66
CA LEU A 501 3.37 -22.60 -15.43
C LEU A 501 4.29 -21.43 -15.81
N ASN A 502 5.61 -21.54 -15.57
CA ASN A 502 6.62 -20.50 -15.77
C ASN A 502 6.39 -19.23 -14.92
N ILE A 503 5.77 -19.37 -13.75
CA ILE A 503 5.62 -18.27 -12.79
C ILE A 503 6.83 -18.28 -11.85
N PRO A 504 7.56 -17.15 -11.70
CA PRO A 504 8.69 -17.08 -10.78
C PRO A 504 8.22 -17.23 -9.32
N ILE A 505 8.94 -18.01 -8.54
CA ILE A 505 8.60 -18.25 -7.14
C ILE A 505 9.24 -17.17 -6.27
N ARG A 506 8.41 -16.25 -5.78
CA ARG A 506 8.83 -15.08 -5.01
C ARG A 506 8.33 -15.19 -3.59
N LEU A 507 9.22 -15.11 -2.61
CA LEU A 507 8.90 -15.20 -1.19
C LEU A 507 9.17 -13.86 -0.50
N SER A 508 8.31 -13.51 0.46
CA SER A 508 8.53 -12.39 1.38
C SER A 508 8.49 -12.84 2.82
N ILE A 509 9.48 -12.41 3.59
CA ILE A 509 9.58 -12.50 5.04
C ILE A 509 9.51 -11.08 5.57
N GLY A 510 8.51 -10.78 6.39
CA GLY A 510 8.38 -9.47 7.02
C GLY A 510 7.40 -8.52 6.36
N ASP A 511 6.40 -9.01 5.63
CA ASP A 511 5.34 -8.14 5.10
C ASP A 511 4.30 -7.79 6.17
N ARG A 512 4.80 -7.09 7.20
CA ARG A 512 4.10 -6.71 8.43
C ARG A 512 3.58 -5.27 8.42
N THR A 513 3.79 -4.51 7.34
CA THR A 513 3.29 -3.13 7.23
C THR A 513 1.77 -3.06 7.15
N ASN A 514 1.12 -4.13 6.66
CA ASN A 514 -0.34 -4.22 6.56
C ASN A 514 -0.94 -5.15 7.63
N THR A 515 -0.24 -6.24 7.99
CA THR A 515 -0.84 -7.37 8.71
C THR A 515 -0.79 -7.33 10.24
N SER A 516 -0.10 -6.37 10.86
CA SER A 516 0.05 -6.30 12.32
C SER A 516 -0.41 -4.94 12.87
N PRO A 517 -1.42 -4.89 13.76
CA PRO A 517 -1.67 -3.66 14.51
C PRO A 517 -0.41 -3.34 15.30
N SER A 518 0.08 -2.10 15.18
CA SER A 518 1.29 -1.57 15.82
C SER A 518 1.23 -1.56 17.37
N SER A 519 0.24 -2.20 17.97
CA SER A 519 0.00 -2.30 19.40
C SER A 519 0.46 -3.65 19.95
N GLY A 520 1.77 -3.84 20.09
CA GLY A 520 2.36 -4.98 20.81
C GLY A 520 3.89 -4.95 20.79
N LEU A 521 4.53 -5.32 21.91
CA LEU A 521 6.00 -5.36 22.05
C LEU A 521 6.65 -6.47 21.19
N ASP A 522 5.87 -7.45 20.73
CA ASP A 522 6.35 -8.64 20.01
C ASP A 522 6.10 -8.60 18.48
N GLY A 523 5.38 -7.59 17.97
CA GLY A 523 4.89 -7.59 16.57
C GLY A 523 5.97 -7.38 15.50
N SER A 524 7.21 -7.08 15.88
CA SER A 524 8.24 -6.55 14.97
C SER A 524 9.56 -7.32 14.95
N LEU A 525 9.71 -8.31 15.84
CA LEU A 525 10.82 -9.27 15.85
C LEU A 525 10.36 -10.60 15.24
N TYR A 526 11.29 -11.38 14.68
CA TYR A 526 10.97 -12.66 14.03
C TYR A 526 11.17 -13.87 14.94
N PHE A 527 12.08 -13.76 15.89
CA PHE A 527 12.57 -14.87 16.67
C PHE A 527 12.24 -14.67 18.14
N GLY A 528 11.37 -15.54 18.66
CA GLY A 528 11.03 -15.69 20.07
C GLY A 528 11.34 -17.09 20.57
N ASP A 529 11.40 -17.27 21.88
CA ASP A 529 11.40 -18.62 22.45
C ASP A 529 10.03 -19.25 22.21
N PHE A 530 10.00 -20.54 21.88
CA PHE A 530 8.74 -21.24 21.62
C PHE A 530 8.42 -22.18 22.77
N LYS A 531 7.11 -22.32 23.02
CA LYS A 531 6.55 -23.19 24.05
C LYS A 531 6.48 -24.62 23.53
N THR A 532 7.13 -25.54 24.21
CA THR A 532 7.05 -26.98 24.00
C THR A 532 6.67 -27.69 25.30
N PHE A 533 6.40 -28.98 25.21
CA PHE A 533 6.12 -29.82 26.37
C PHE A 533 7.03 -31.03 26.37
N ALA A 534 7.67 -31.30 27.51
CA ALA A 534 8.44 -32.51 27.75
C ALA A 534 7.63 -33.48 28.63
N GLY A 535 7.74 -34.78 28.37
CA GLY A 535 7.00 -35.83 29.10
C GLY A 535 5.65 -36.20 28.48
N THR A 536 5.01 -37.24 29.01
CA THR A 536 3.70 -37.76 28.56
C THR A 536 2.76 -37.91 29.75
N GLY A 537 1.47 -37.60 29.59
CA GLY A 537 0.47 -37.76 30.65
C GLY A 537 0.61 -36.69 31.75
N ASP A 538 0.57 -37.12 33.01
CA ASP A 538 0.60 -36.23 34.17
C ASP A 538 1.99 -35.58 34.41
N ASP A 539 3.07 -36.13 33.81
CA ASP A 539 4.44 -35.60 33.88
C ASP A 539 4.74 -34.55 32.79
N LYS A 540 3.70 -34.01 32.12
CA LYS A 540 3.85 -33.05 31.02
C LYS A 540 4.29 -31.68 31.56
N VAL A 541 5.58 -31.36 31.44
CA VAL A 541 6.15 -30.08 31.86
C VAL A 541 6.27 -29.15 30.67
N GLU A 542 5.73 -27.95 30.81
CA GLU A 542 5.91 -26.85 29.86
C GLU A 542 7.35 -26.33 29.90
N GLN A 543 7.98 -26.23 28.73
CA GLN A 543 9.34 -25.71 28.59
C GLN A 543 9.38 -24.67 27.47
N LEU A 544 10.17 -23.61 27.67
CA LEU A 544 10.48 -22.63 26.64
C LEU A 544 11.85 -22.98 26.05
N LEU A 545 11.93 -23.18 24.74
CA LEU A 545 13.17 -23.49 24.03
C LEU A 545 13.56 -22.37 23.06
N PRO A 546 14.86 -22.15 22.83
CA PRO A 546 15.33 -21.21 21.82
C PRO A 546 14.86 -21.62 20.42
N THR A 547 14.46 -20.63 19.61
CA THR A 547 14.00 -20.87 18.24
C THR A 547 14.99 -21.68 17.40
N GLN A 548 14.50 -22.59 16.57
CA GLN A 548 15.29 -23.32 15.57
C GLN A 548 15.20 -22.69 14.18
N ALA A 549 14.56 -21.53 14.06
CA ALA A 549 14.34 -20.81 12.80
C ALA A 549 13.71 -21.71 11.71
N SER A 550 12.76 -22.57 12.11
CA SER A 550 12.09 -23.51 11.21
C SER A 550 10.99 -22.82 10.40
N PHE A 551 11.33 -22.44 9.17
CA PHE A 551 10.44 -21.70 8.25
C PHE A 551 9.79 -22.65 7.23
N ASN A 552 10.05 -23.96 7.37
CA ASN A 552 9.49 -25.02 6.53
C ASN A 552 9.87 -24.87 5.06
N LEU A 553 11.03 -24.28 4.76
CA LEU A 553 11.43 -23.95 3.38
C LEU A 553 12.13 -25.12 2.68
N SER A 554 12.64 -26.12 3.39
CA SER A 554 13.43 -27.21 2.77
C SER A 554 12.75 -27.87 1.55
N PRO A 555 11.42 -28.13 1.54
CA PRO A 555 10.76 -28.70 0.38
C PRO A 555 10.74 -27.79 -0.86
N ILE A 556 10.85 -26.47 -0.70
CA ILE A 556 10.65 -25.51 -1.79
C ILE A 556 11.84 -24.58 -2.03
N ALA A 557 12.88 -24.61 -1.18
CA ALA A 557 14.01 -23.67 -1.23
C ALA A 557 14.72 -23.68 -2.59
N TYR A 558 14.92 -24.87 -3.16
CA TYR A 558 15.50 -25.02 -4.48
C TYR A 558 14.60 -24.49 -5.60
N LEU A 559 13.32 -24.22 -5.35
CA LEU A 559 12.39 -23.66 -6.32
C LEU A 559 12.26 -22.13 -6.24
N VAL A 560 12.86 -21.47 -5.24
CA VAL A 560 12.71 -20.02 -5.02
C VAL A 560 13.57 -19.21 -5.99
N ASP A 561 12.97 -18.23 -6.67
CA ASP A 561 13.63 -17.29 -7.56
C ASP A 561 13.95 -15.95 -6.86
N GLU A 562 13.05 -15.45 -6.01
CA GLU A 562 13.25 -14.20 -5.28
C GLU A 562 12.93 -14.35 -3.79
N LEU A 563 13.78 -13.78 -2.94
CA LEU A 563 13.57 -13.72 -1.49
C LEU A 563 13.65 -12.27 -1.04
N THR A 564 12.63 -11.80 -0.33
CA THR A 564 12.63 -10.48 0.33
C THR A 564 12.61 -10.68 1.84
N ILE A 565 13.54 -10.04 2.54
CA ILE A 565 13.60 -9.98 4.00
C ILE A 565 13.56 -8.51 4.39
N GLN A 566 12.52 -8.11 5.12
CA GLN A 566 12.34 -6.71 5.49
C GLN A 566 11.91 -6.58 6.95
N TYR A 567 12.32 -5.50 7.62
CA TYR A 567 11.82 -5.13 8.95
C TYR A 567 11.00 -3.83 8.84
N PRO A 568 9.95 -3.66 9.66
CA PRO A 568 9.27 -2.38 9.75
C PRO A 568 10.22 -1.32 10.33
N VAL A 569 10.12 -0.09 9.83
CA VAL A 569 10.96 1.05 10.27
C VAL A 569 10.71 1.42 11.74
N ASP A 570 9.53 1.07 12.27
CA ASP A 570 9.16 1.23 13.68
C ASP A 570 8.91 -0.14 14.31
N VAL A 571 9.76 -0.53 15.26
CA VAL A 571 9.68 -1.77 16.07
C VAL A 571 9.20 -1.38 17.47
N PRO A 572 7.89 -1.47 17.81
CA PRO A 572 7.40 -1.11 19.13
C PRO A 572 8.00 -2.02 20.20
N GLY A 573 8.61 -1.45 21.25
CA GLY A 573 9.07 -2.21 22.43
C GLY A 573 10.57 -2.39 22.59
N VAL A 574 11.33 -2.19 21.53
CA VAL A 574 12.77 -1.94 21.61
C VAL A 574 12.96 -0.43 21.46
N ALA A 575 13.00 0.27 22.60
CA ALA A 575 13.18 1.72 22.67
C ALA A 575 14.42 2.21 21.89
N GLY A 576 15.40 1.33 21.66
CA GLY A 576 16.56 1.62 20.81
C GLY A 576 16.28 1.93 19.33
N TYR A 577 15.14 1.52 18.74
CA TYR A 577 14.85 1.81 17.34
C TYR A 577 14.27 3.21 17.10
N SER A 578 13.38 3.69 17.99
CA SER A 578 12.72 5.00 17.83
C SER A 578 13.16 6.07 18.85
N ARG A 579 13.80 5.72 19.98
CA ARG A 579 14.17 6.70 21.05
C ARG A 579 15.68 6.97 21.08
N LEU A 580 16.03 8.07 20.40
CA LEU A 580 17.37 8.63 20.11
C LEU A 580 18.34 8.85 21.30
N HIS A 581 17.91 8.70 22.55
CA HIS A 581 18.71 9.06 23.74
C HIS A 581 18.83 7.95 24.79
N ARG A 582 18.23 6.78 24.57
CA ARG A 582 18.34 5.68 25.52
C ARG A 582 19.43 4.73 25.02
N ARG A 583 20.49 4.53 25.82
CA ARG A 583 21.37 3.38 25.62
C ARG A 583 20.51 2.13 25.54
N GLN A 584 20.80 1.25 24.57
CA GLN A 584 20.15 -0.05 24.50
C GLN A 584 20.21 -0.68 25.88
N SER A 585 19.04 -1.00 26.44
CA SER A 585 18.96 -1.69 27.71
C SER A 585 19.56 -3.09 27.57
N PRO A 586 20.00 -3.73 28.67
CA PRO A 586 20.47 -5.12 28.62
C PRO A 586 19.45 -6.07 27.97
N ALA A 587 18.15 -5.86 28.22
CA ALA A 587 17.08 -6.64 27.61
C ALA A 587 17.01 -6.44 26.08
N GLU A 588 17.19 -5.21 25.58
CA GLU A 588 17.18 -4.93 24.14
C GLU A 588 18.38 -5.55 23.42
N LYS A 589 19.55 -5.57 24.07
CA LYS A 589 20.72 -6.29 23.54
C LYS A 589 20.46 -7.79 23.45
N VAL A 590 19.91 -8.38 24.51
CA VAL A 590 19.54 -9.81 24.52
C VAL A 590 18.53 -10.15 23.42
N LEU A 591 17.54 -9.28 23.18
CA LEU A 591 16.59 -9.44 22.08
C LEU A 591 17.28 -9.38 20.71
N MET A 592 18.20 -8.43 20.52
CA MET A 592 18.94 -8.29 19.27
C MET A 592 19.90 -9.47 19.03
N ASP A 593 20.61 -9.93 20.06
CA ASP A 593 21.45 -11.13 20.00
C ASP A 593 20.62 -12.39 19.71
N ARG A 594 19.36 -12.43 20.18
CA ARG A 594 18.42 -13.50 19.84
C ARG A 594 18.01 -13.46 18.36
N GLU A 595 17.72 -12.28 17.82
CA GLU A 595 17.44 -12.10 16.39
C GLU A 595 18.61 -12.51 15.51
N MET A 596 19.82 -12.05 15.84
CA MET A 596 21.05 -12.41 15.13
C MET A 596 21.24 -13.93 15.10
N ARG A 597 21.14 -14.60 16.26
CA ARG A 597 21.21 -16.07 16.34
C ARG A 597 20.13 -16.76 15.52
N GLY A 598 18.90 -16.27 15.56
CA GLY A 598 17.79 -16.78 14.76
C GLY A 598 18.10 -16.73 13.26
N TRP A 599 18.62 -15.59 12.77
CA TRP A 599 19.04 -15.46 11.38
C TRP A 599 20.22 -16.33 11.01
N ARG A 600 21.21 -16.50 11.90
CA ARG A 600 22.32 -17.43 11.64
C ARG A 600 21.81 -18.86 11.48
N ARG A 601 20.86 -19.30 12.32
CA ARG A 601 20.20 -20.62 12.17
C ARG A 601 19.42 -20.71 10.85
N PHE A 602 18.68 -19.66 10.49
CA PHE A 602 17.97 -19.59 9.21
C PHE A 602 18.93 -19.77 8.02
N TRP A 603 20.02 -19.02 7.99
CA TRP A 603 20.99 -19.12 6.90
C TRP A 603 21.73 -20.45 6.92
N ALA A 604 22.14 -20.95 8.08
CA ALA A 604 22.76 -22.28 8.21
C ALA A 604 21.84 -23.40 7.70
N ARG A 605 20.53 -23.24 7.84
CA ARG A 605 19.55 -24.21 7.36
C ARG A 605 19.28 -24.13 5.87
N TYR A 606 19.07 -22.93 5.32
CA TYR A 606 18.48 -22.77 3.99
C TYR A 606 19.44 -22.23 2.93
N ALA A 607 20.56 -21.58 3.29
CA ALA A 607 21.44 -20.91 2.32
C ALA A 607 21.90 -21.84 1.19
N SER A 608 22.37 -23.04 1.54
CA SER A 608 22.83 -24.05 0.56
C SER A 608 21.72 -24.63 -0.32
N GLN A 609 20.45 -24.49 0.08
CA GLN A 609 19.32 -25.05 -0.62
C GLN A 609 18.75 -24.11 -1.70
N PHE A 610 19.10 -22.82 -1.67
CA PHE A 610 18.60 -21.78 -2.58
C PHE A 610 19.27 -21.79 -3.97
N THR A 611 19.32 -22.95 -4.62
CA THR A 611 20.04 -23.14 -5.89
C THR A 611 19.47 -22.29 -7.05
N ASN A 612 18.18 -21.95 -7.04
CA ASN A 612 17.56 -21.14 -8.09
C ASN A 612 17.39 -19.65 -7.73
N LEU A 613 17.86 -19.19 -6.58
CA LEU A 613 17.65 -17.82 -6.13
C LEU A 613 18.37 -16.83 -7.07
N LYS A 614 17.63 -15.87 -7.62
CA LYS A 614 18.11 -14.84 -8.55
C LYS A 614 18.16 -13.45 -7.93
N LYS A 615 17.34 -13.21 -6.91
CA LYS A 615 17.23 -11.92 -6.25
C LYS A 615 17.03 -12.08 -4.75
N LEU A 616 17.85 -11.39 -3.96
CA LEU A 616 17.69 -11.25 -2.52
C LEU A 616 17.54 -9.76 -2.20
N THR A 617 16.36 -9.35 -1.74
CA THR A 617 16.08 -7.98 -1.31
C THR A 617 16.10 -7.93 0.21
N THR A 618 16.84 -6.98 0.76
CA THR A 618 17.08 -6.85 2.19
C THR A 618 16.77 -5.43 2.62
N ASN A 619 15.95 -5.29 3.66
CA ASN A 619 15.71 -4.03 4.36
C ASN A 619 15.75 -4.34 5.86
N VAL A 620 16.96 -4.40 6.42
CA VAL A 620 17.20 -4.90 7.77
C VAL A 620 18.07 -3.92 8.58
N PRO A 621 18.04 -3.97 9.92
CA PRO A 621 18.96 -3.19 10.74
C PRO A 621 20.43 -3.50 10.40
N ASN A 622 21.28 -2.46 10.38
CA ASN A 622 22.70 -2.60 10.03
C ASN A 622 23.42 -3.66 10.87
N ASP A 623 23.12 -3.76 12.16
CA ASP A 623 23.76 -4.74 13.05
C ASP A 623 23.42 -6.19 12.66
N ILE A 624 22.18 -6.46 12.22
CA ILE A 624 21.78 -7.78 11.70
C ILE A 624 22.46 -8.04 10.35
N TYR A 625 22.50 -7.03 9.48
CA TYR A 625 23.15 -7.16 8.18
C TYR A 625 24.65 -7.48 8.32
N ASP A 626 25.36 -6.77 9.21
CA ASP A 626 26.77 -7.00 9.49
C ASP A 626 26.99 -8.38 10.15
N ASP A 627 26.05 -8.83 11.00
CA ASP A 627 26.08 -10.17 11.59
C ASP A 627 25.91 -11.29 10.56
N TRP A 628 25.13 -11.08 9.49
CA TRP A 628 24.98 -12.07 8.42
C TRP A 628 26.29 -12.41 7.72
N ALA A 629 27.29 -11.52 7.75
CA ALA A 629 28.65 -11.82 7.28
C ALA A 629 29.27 -13.02 8.01
N LYS A 630 28.82 -13.33 9.23
CA LYS A 630 29.35 -14.41 10.07
C LYS A 630 28.56 -15.71 9.94
N SER A 631 27.59 -15.75 9.04
CA SER A 631 26.65 -16.87 8.84
C SER A 631 27.00 -17.67 7.58
N ALA A 632 26.08 -18.55 7.14
CA ALA A 632 26.21 -19.26 5.87
C ALA A 632 25.78 -18.43 4.63
N LEU A 633 25.25 -17.21 4.81
CA LEU A 633 24.85 -16.34 3.69
C LEU A 633 25.99 -15.98 2.73
N PRO A 634 27.24 -15.70 3.18
CA PRO A 634 28.35 -15.42 2.27
C PRO A 634 28.60 -16.54 1.26
N ALA A 635 28.49 -17.81 1.66
CA ALA A 635 28.65 -18.94 0.74
C ALA A 635 27.59 -18.96 -0.38
N LEU A 636 26.35 -18.50 -0.11
CA LEU A 636 25.32 -18.34 -1.14
C LEU A 636 25.66 -17.20 -2.12
N LEU A 637 26.35 -16.17 -1.65
CA LEU A 637 26.69 -14.96 -2.40
C LEU A 637 28.12 -14.95 -2.99
N GLU A 638 28.86 -16.04 -2.79
CA GLU A 638 30.25 -16.21 -3.23
C GLU A 638 30.37 -16.26 -4.75
N ASP A 639 29.36 -16.83 -5.44
CA ASP A 639 29.33 -16.95 -6.90
C ASP A 639 29.49 -15.59 -7.59
N GLY A 640 30.51 -15.45 -8.44
CA GLY A 640 30.87 -14.20 -9.11
C GLY A 640 29.73 -13.52 -9.87
N ARG A 641 28.66 -14.25 -10.24
CA ARG A 641 27.48 -13.74 -10.95
C ARG A 641 26.60 -12.78 -10.14
N TRP A 642 26.73 -12.72 -8.81
CA TRP A 642 25.94 -11.76 -8.02
C TRP A 642 26.46 -10.32 -8.16
N GLU A 643 25.52 -9.40 -8.39
CA GLU A 643 25.68 -7.94 -8.31
C GLU A 643 24.89 -7.42 -7.09
N MET A 644 25.23 -6.23 -6.59
CA MET A 644 24.57 -5.59 -5.44
C MET A 644 24.24 -4.14 -5.75
N LEU A 645 22.99 -3.75 -5.50
CA LEU A 645 22.53 -2.36 -5.49
C LEU A 645 22.27 -1.93 -4.04
N GLU A 646 22.88 -0.83 -3.63
CA GLU A 646 22.65 -0.20 -2.32
C GLU A 646 21.82 1.06 -2.51
N VAL A 647 20.66 1.12 -1.84
CA VAL A 647 19.79 2.29 -1.85
C VAL A 647 20.24 3.21 -0.71
N ARG A 648 20.91 4.32 -1.04
CA ARG A 648 21.36 5.29 -0.03
C ARG A 648 20.18 6.06 0.55
N GLU A 649 20.01 5.99 1.86
CA GLU A 649 18.95 6.66 2.63
C GLU A 649 19.21 8.18 2.82
N GLU A 650 19.77 8.87 1.81
CA GLU A 650 20.22 10.27 1.94
C GLU A 650 19.07 11.32 1.90
N GLN A 651 17.80 10.92 1.74
CA GLN A 651 16.73 11.86 1.36
C GLN A 651 15.62 12.14 2.39
N HIS A 652 15.62 11.55 3.58
CA HIS A 652 14.54 11.84 4.53
C HIS A 652 14.65 13.20 5.26
N ASP A 653 15.72 13.98 5.06
CA ASP A 653 15.94 15.24 5.79
C ASP A 653 15.17 16.46 5.27
N VAL A 654 14.62 16.42 4.05
CA VAL A 654 13.87 17.56 3.48
C VAL A 654 12.36 17.44 3.69
N ALA A 655 11.84 16.23 3.92
CA ALA A 655 10.40 15.97 4.08
C ALA A 655 9.84 16.35 5.46
N SER A 656 10.68 16.54 6.48
CA SER A 656 10.23 16.72 7.88
C SER A 656 9.92 18.17 8.30
N LEU A 657 10.31 19.21 7.54
CA LEU A 657 10.21 20.60 8.02
C LEU A 657 8.93 21.35 7.61
N LEU A 658 8.14 20.86 6.65
CA LEU A 658 6.96 21.60 6.14
C LEU A 658 5.74 20.70 5.90
N GLY A 659 5.51 19.75 6.80
CA GLY A 659 4.23 19.08 6.95
C GLY A 659 3.19 20.06 7.50
N GLY A 660 2.63 20.92 6.65
CA GLY A 660 1.48 21.77 6.98
C GLY A 660 0.28 21.58 6.05
N CYS A 661 0.45 20.88 4.93
CA CYS A 661 -0.54 20.85 3.84
C CYS A 661 -0.86 19.43 3.31
N LEU A 662 -0.55 18.36 4.05
CA LEU A 662 -0.93 16.98 3.68
C LEU A 662 -1.59 16.22 4.85
N SER A 663 -2.40 15.23 4.50
CA SER A 663 -3.28 14.45 5.39
C SER A 663 -2.48 13.58 6.38
N TYR A 664 -2.90 13.62 7.64
CA TYR A 664 -2.22 13.09 8.81
C TYR A 664 -2.49 11.59 9.05
N SER A 665 -1.78 10.68 8.38
CA SER A 665 -1.64 9.30 8.90
C SER A 665 -0.23 8.98 9.41
N THR A 666 0.76 9.88 9.24
CA THR A 666 2.16 9.65 9.67
C THR A 666 2.78 10.81 10.48
N TRP A 667 2.00 11.80 10.92
CA TRP A 667 2.51 12.98 11.64
C TRP A 667 2.49 12.86 13.17
N ARG A 668 3.12 11.82 13.70
CA ARG A 668 3.71 11.90 15.04
C ARG A 668 5.13 11.39 14.89
N PHE A 669 6.12 12.19 15.30
CA PHE A 669 7.58 11.93 15.25
C PHE A 669 8.36 12.44 14.01
N GLY A 670 8.38 13.76 13.83
CA GLY A 670 9.49 14.44 13.14
C GLY A 670 10.04 15.56 14.03
N TRP A 671 11.21 16.12 13.72
CA TRP A 671 11.86 17.24 14.42
C TRP A 671 12.76 16.85 15.62
N ARG A 672 13.73 15.95 15.37
CA ARG A 672 15.09 15.93 15.93
C ARG A 672 15.80 14.66 15.41
N LYS A 673 16.69 14.78 14.42
CA LYS A 673 17.38 13.63 13.80
C LYS A 673 18.88 13.62 14.11
N ARG A 674 19.23 12.93 15.20
CA ARG A 674 20.55 12.31 15.39
C ARG A 674 20.35 10.99 16.15
N GLY A 675 20.57 9.85 15.49
CA GLY A 675 20.71 8.54 16.15
C GLY A 675 19.63 7.47 15.93
N ARG A 676 18.93 7.43 14.77
CA ARG A 676 18.14 6.23 14.42
C ARG A 676 19.09 5.08 14.07
N ALA A 677 18.73 3.84 14.43
CA ALA A 677 19.41 2.66 13.90
C ALA A 677 19.36 2.73 12.37
N ARG A 678 20.52 2.62 11.72
CA ARG A 678 20.59 2.67 10.26
C ARG A 678 20.02 1.37 9.71
N PHE A 679 19.10 1.48 8.76
CA PHE A 679 18.67 0.34 7.98
C PHE A 679 19.57 0.22 6.76
N VAL A 680 19.84 -1.02 6.38
CA VAL A 680 20.56 -1.35 5.16
C VAL A 680 19.53 -1.84 4.16
N GLN A 681 19.32 -1.05 3.10
CA GLN A 681 18.49 -1.44 1.98
C GLN A 681 19.40 -1.86 0.81
N ARG A 682 19.54 -3.18 0.63
CA ARG A 682 20.38 -3.79 -0.41
C ARG A 682 19.60 -4.79 -1.24
N VAL A 683 19.85 -4.81 -2.54
CA VAL A 683 19.32 -5.78 -3.49
C VAL A 683 20.48 -6.53 -4.12
N PHE A 684 20.61 -7.81 -3.81
CA PHE A 684 21.51 -8.73 -4.50
C PHE A 684 20.75 -9.35 -5.66
N PHE A 685 21.35 -9.38 -6.85
CA PHE A 685 20.71 -9.94 -8.03
C PHE A 685 21.72 -10.54 -8.98
N ARG A 686 21.25 -11.47 -9.82
CA ARG A 686 21.99 -12.00 -10.97
C ARG A 686 21.11 -11.98 -12.20
N ARG A 687 21.72 -11.88 -13.38
CA ARG A 687 20.99 -11.71 -14.65
C ARG A 687 20.71 -13.01 -15.38
N ASP A 688 21.40 -14.08 -15.02
CA ASP A 688 21.27 -15.39 -15.65
C ASP A 688 20.26 -16.29 -14.93
N ALA A 689 19.84 -17.35 -15.62
CA ALA A 689 18.86 -18.33 -15.12
C ALA A 689 19.49 -19.66 -14.70
N ALA A 690 20.82 -19.81 -14.78
CA ALA A 690 21.46 -21.10 -14.49
C ALA A 690 21.51 -21.35 -12.98
N PRO A 691 21.25 -22.56 -12.48
CA PRO A 691 21.32 -22.85 -11.05
C PRO A 691 22.68 -22.48 -10.42
N LEU A 692 22.68 -22.15 -9.13
CA LEU A 692 23.89 -21.93 -8.34
C LEU A 692 24.51 -23.30 -8.00
N PRO A 693 25.85 -23.45 -8.12
CA PRO A 693 26.55 -24.69 -7.77
C PRO A 693 26.75 -24.81 -6.25
N LEU A 694 25.65 -24.84 -5.49
CA LEU A 694 25.69 -24.97 -4.03
C LEU A 694 25.74 -26.45 -3.64
N VAL A 695 26.60 -26.77 -2.67
CA VAL A 695 26.65 -28.09 -2.05
C VAL A 695 25.80 -28.05 -0.78
N ASP A 696 24.74 -28.86 -0.70
CA ASP A 696 24.00 -29.04 0.54
C ASP A 696 24.74 -30.03 1.45
N PRO A 697 25.35 -29.58 2.57
CA PRO A 697 26.07 -30.47 3.48
C PRO A 697 25.17 -31.53 4.11
N HIS A 698 23.85 -31.38 4.00
CA HIS A 698 22.86 -32.31 4.54
C HIS A 698 21.98 -32.96 3.46
N GLY A 699 22.44 -33.00 2.20
CA GLY A 699 21.68 -33.59 1.10
C GLY A 699 21.29 -35.07 1.27
N GLY A 700 21.91 -35.78 2.21
CA GLY A 700 21.53 -37.16 2.59
C GLY A 700 20.31 -37.28 3.51
N LEU A 701 19.84 -36.17 4.07
CA LEU A 701 18.61 -36.12 4.88
C LEU A 701 17.41 -35.80 3.97
N ASP A 702 16.25 -36.41 4.26
CA ASP A 702 15.01 -36.02 3.59
C ASP A 702 14.62 -34.57 3.92
N GLU A 703 13.71 -34.00 3.13
CA GLU A 703 13.31 -32.58 3.27
C GLU A 703 12.73 -32.24 4.65
N GLN A 704 11.99 -33.18 5.27
CA GLN A 704 11.36 -32.97 6.56
C GLN A 704 12.40 -33.06 7.68
N ALA A 705 13.27 -34.06 7.63
CA ALA A 705 14.39 -34.26 8.55
C ALA A 705 15.39 -33.10 8.49
N ARG A 706 15.61 -32.50 7.30
CA ARG A 706 16.42 -31.27 7.17
C ARG A 706 15.78 -30.09 7.89
N ASP A 707 14.46 -29.93 7.79
CA ASP A 707 13.74 -28.84 8.45
C ASP A 707 13.60 -29.06 9.96
N ASP A 708 13.41 -30.30 10.42
CA ASP A 708 13.28 -30.61 11.84
C ASP A 708 14.64 -30.77 12.55
N ARG A 709 15.76 -30.69 11.81
CA ARG A 709 17.11 -30.84 12.37
C ARG A 709 17.40 -29.74 13.41
N HIS A 710 17.77 -30.16 14.60
CA HIS A 710 18.28 -29.26 15.63
C HIS A 710 19.62 -28.64 15.21
N ILE A 711 19.75 -27.31 15.30
CA ILE A 711 20.99 -26.57 15.00
C ILE A 711 21.53 -26.00 16.32
N PRO A 712 22.58 -26.61 16.91
CA PRO A 712 23.18 -26.15 18.15
C PRO A 712 23.94 -24.84 17.95
N ASP A 713 24.14 -24.09 19.05
CA ASP A 713 24.87 -22.81 19.03
C ASP A 713 26.30 -22.94 18.50
N SER A 714 26.92 -24.12 18.61
CA SER A 714 28.23 -24.42 18.06
C SER A 714 28.27 -24.42 16.52
N GLU A 715 27.17 -24.78 15.85
CA GLU A 715 27.09 -24.78 14.38
C GLU A 715 26.89 -23.37 13.79
N ILE A 716 26.37 -22.45 14.60
CA ILE A 716 26.15 -21.02 14.23
C ILE A 716 27.18 -20.08 14.87
N ALA A 717 28.30 -20.64 15.34
CA ALA A 717 29.44 -19.86 15.80
C ALA A 717 29.96 -18.96 14.68
N ASP A 718 30.59 -17.84 15.04
CA ASP A 718 31.11 -16.85 14.08
C ASP A 718 31.99 -17.54 13.03
N GLN A 719 31.55 -17.53 11.77
CA GLN A 719 32.36 -17.94 10.64
C GLN A 719 33.17 -16.74 10.15
N ASP A 720 34.46 -16.93 9.92
CA ASP A 720 35.32 -15.86 9.42
C ASP A 720 35.14 -15.70 7.90
N HIS A 721 34.28 -14.77 7.51
CA HIS A 721 34.16 -14.29 6.12
C HIS A 721 34.60 -12.82 6.02
N THR A 722 35.49 -12.36 6.90
CA THR A 722 36.03 -11.01 6.85
C THR A 722 36.76 -10.80 5.52
N GLY A 723 36.22 -9.96 4.64
CA GLY A 723 36.72 -9.77 3.28
C GLY A 723 35.81 -10.25 2.15
N HIS A 724 34.62 -10.81 2.45
CA HIS A 724 33.62 -11.04 1.41
C HIS A 724 33.30 -9.72 0.67
N ARG A 725 33.17 -9.76 -0.67
CA ARG A 725 33.02 -8.55 -1.51
C ARG A 725 31.84 -7.62 -1.15
N PHE A 726 30.84 -8.13 -0.44
CA PHE A 726 29.67 -7.37 0.00
C PHE A 726 29.76 -6.86 1.45
N TRP A 727 30.73 -7.37 2.22
CA TRP A 727 31.05 -6.97 3.59
C TRP A 727 32.53 -6.57 3.68
N ALA A 728 32.89 -5.50 2.98
CA ALA A 728 34.23 -4.96 3.04
C ALA A 728 34.56 -4.55 4.49
N VAL A 729 35.77 -4.89 4.93
CA VAL A 729 36.32 -4.43 6.20
C VAL A 729 36.34 -2.91 6.14
N LYS A 730 35.62 -2.25 7.05
CA LYS A 730 35.82 -0.81 7.26
C LYS A 730 37.26 -0.67 7.70
N GLU A 731 38.12 -0.13 6.83
CA GLU A 731 39.41 0.37 7.27
C GLU A 731 39.11 1.34 8.41
N ASP A 732 39.48 0.95 9.63
CA ASP A 732 39.35 1.81 10.78
C ASP A 732 40.02 3.13 10.39
N GLU A 733 39.24 4.21 10.33
CA GLU A 733 39.77 5.57 10.28
C GLU A 733 40.52 5.77 11.59
N ALA A 734 41.76 5.27 11.63
CA ALA A 734 42.72 5.43 12.70
C ALA A 734 43.00 6.92 12.76
N ASN A 735 42.21 7.61 13.57
CA ASN A 735 42.26 9.04 13.77
C ASN A 735 43.64 9.38 14.39
N PRO A 736 44.63 9.87 13.62
CA PRO A 736 46.01 9.97 14.11
C PRO A 736 46.18 11.10 15.13
N GLN A 737 45.15 11.93 15.34
CA GLN A 737 45.24 13.19 16.09
C GLN A 737 45.03 13.08 17.60
N LYS A 738 44.91 11.87 18.18
CA LYS A 738 44.70 11.72 19.64
C LYS A 738 45.92 11.33 20.47
N ASN A 739 47.08 11.09 19.87
CA ASN A 739 48.27 10.64 20.60
C ASN A 739 49.31 11.73 20.92
N GLU A 740 49.14 12.99 20.50
CA GLU A 740 50.09 14.07 20.85
C GLU A 740 49.71 14.92 22.06
N ALA A 741 48.49 14.79 22.60
CA ALA A 741 48.03 15.63 23.72
C ALA A 741 48.33 15.06 25.12
N ASN A 742 48.99 13.90 25.24
CA ASN A 742 49.22 13.22 26.52
C ASN A 742 50.70 13.02 26.90
N ALA A 743 51.64 13.67 26.20
CA ALA A 743 53.07 13.57 26.50
C ALA A 743 53.65 14.73 27.34
N GLU A 744 52.89 15.79 27.63
CA GLU A 744 53.39 16.94 28.41
C GLU A 744 52.45 17.35 29.55
N SER A 745 52.35 16.53 30.59
CA SER A 745 52.03 17.05 31.93
C SER A 745 52.62 16.16 33.02
N GLY A 746 53.85 16.48 33.42
CA GLY A 746 54.60 15.73 34.42
C GLY A 746 55.70 16.56 35.09
N ASN A 747 55.26 17.46 35.98
CA ASN A 747 55.91 17.79 37.26
C ASN A 747 57.26 18.55 37.26
N SER A 748 57.26 19.80 37.76
CA SER A 748 57.88 20.17 39.05
C SER A 748 58.05 21.70 39.26
N SER A 749 58.01 22.05 40.54
CA SER A 749 58.00 23.36 41.19
C SER A 749 59.32 24.14 41.18
N ALA A 750 59.27 25.48 41.08
CA ALA A 750 59.68 26.45 42.13
C ALA A 750 60.19 27.83 41.61
N LYS A 751 59.75 28.88 42.33
CA LYS A 751 60.40 30.18 42.62
C LYS A 751 60.59 31.27 41.53
N ARG A 752 59.83 32.35 41.78
CA ARG A 752 60.22 33.79 41.90
C ARG A 752 60.46 34.67 40.65
N LYS A 753 59.78 35.82 40.75
CA LYS A 753 60.04 37.21 40.28
C LYS A 753 59.52 37.64 38.90
N ALA A 754 58.62 38.62 38.96
CA ALA A 754 58.33 39.65 37.94
C ALA A 754 59.56 40.61 37.77
N PRO A 755 59.63 41.54 36.78
CA PRO A 755 58.51 42.16 36.07
C PRO A 755 58.73 42.59 34.58
N ASP A 756 57.68 43.21 34.03
CA ASP A 756 57.58 44.24 32.97
C ASP A 756 57.97 44.00 31.49
N ASP A 757 56.97 44.28 30.64
CA ASP A 757 56.95 45.31 29.57
C ASP A 757 56.75 44.94 28.08
N GLU A 758 55.91 45.78 27.45
CA GLU A 758 55.79 46.19 26.05
C GLU A 758 55.66 45.20 24.86
N GLY A 759 54.48 45.25 24.21
CA GLY A 759 54.34 45.94 22.92
C GLY A 759 54.60 45.22 21.58
N LYS A 760 53.63 45.42 20.65
CA LYS A 760 53.74 45.47 19.17
C LYS A 760 53.88 44.13 18.40
N ASP A 761 53.51 44.00 17.12
CA ASP A 761 52.58 44.64 16.18
C ASP A 761 52.79 43.88 14.84
N SER A 762 51.73 43.71 14.04
CA SER A 762 51.76 43.60 12.57
C SER A 762 52.52 42.44 11.84
N LYS A 763 51.81 41.70 10.97
CA LYS A 763 51.90 41.80 9.49
C LYS A 763 51.34 40.55 8.77
N LYS A 764 50.32 40.80 7.95
CA LYS A 764 49.96 39.99 6.77
C LYS A 764 51.05 40.12 5.70
N PRO A 765 51.13 39.14 4.80
CA PRO A 765 51.11 39.50 3.37
C PRO A 765 50.05 38.71 2.57
N ARG A 766 49.64 39.38 1.49
CA ARG A 766 48.77 38.95 0.38
C ARG A 766 49.62 38.35 -0.75
N LEU A 767 48.92 37.79 -1.75
CA LEU A 767 49.31 37.28 -3.09
C LEU A 767 49.46 35.75 -3.12
N ASP A 768 48.98 35.00 -4.12
CA ASP A 768 48.60 35.33 -5.49
C ASP A 768 47.61 34.29 -6.07
N THR A 769 46.80 34.68 -7.05
CA THR A 769 45.84 33.79 -7.75
C THR A 769 46.41 33.31 -9.08
N GLY A 770 46.74 32.01 -9.16
CA GLY A 770 47.03 31.31 -10.42
C GLY A 770 45.99 30.23 -10.70
N THR A 771 45.38 30.27 -11.90
CA THR A 771 44.56 29.18 -12.48
C THR A 771 45.45 28.01 -12.93
N PRO A 772 45.07 26.74 -12.69
CA PRO A 772 45.86 25.60 -13.14
C PRO A 772 45.42 25.10 -14.51
N ASP A 773 46.42 24.82 -15.36
CA ASP A 773 46.32 24.10 -16.63
C ASP A 773 45.86 22.65 -16.41
N ILE A 774 44.98 22.17 -17.30
CA ILE A 774 44.47 20.80 -17.29
C ILE A 774 45.51 19.87 -17.92
N SER A 775 45.83 18.79 -17.21
CA SER A 775 46.85 17.81 -17.62
C SER A 775 46.48 17.06 -18.92
N PRO A 776 47.48 16.66 -19.74
CA PRO A 776 47.27 15.86 -20.95
C PRO A 776 46.50 14.55 -20.72
N THR A 777 46.57 13.99 -19.51
CA THR A 777 45.89 12.76 -19.11
C THR A 777 44.37 12.93 -19.07
N SER A 778 43.88 14.10 -18.64
CA SER A 778 42.44 14.42 -18.62
C SER A 778 41.87 14.60 -20.03
N ARG A 779 42.69 15.02 -20.99
CA ARG A 779 42.29 15.15 -22.40
C ARG A 779 42.12 13.77 -23.06
N ARG A 780 42.98 12.82 -22.70
CA ARG A 780 42.93 11.44 -23.21
C ARG A 780 41.70 10.67 -22.74
N LEU A 781 41.27 10.88 -21.49
CA LEU A 781 40.06 10.26 -20.93
C LEU A 781 38.77 10.80 -21.56
N LEU A 782 38.77 12.07 -21.98
CA LEU A 782 37.64 12.68 -22.70
C LEU A 782 37.50 12.10 -24.10
N ASP A 783 38.61 11.92 -24.83
CA ASP A 783 38.60 11.32 -26.17
C ASP A 783 38.16 9.84 -26.14
N GLU A 784 38.53 9.10 -25.08
CA GLU A 784 38.15 7.69 -24.91
C GLU A 784 36.66 7.53 -24.54
N SER A 785 36.13 8.44 -23.72
CA SER A 785 34.70 8.52 -23.41
C SER A 785 33.85 8.82 -24.65
N ASP A 786 34.28 9.75 -25.50
CA ASP A 786 33.56 10.08 -26.74
C ASP A 786 33.56 8.92 -27.73
N ARG A 787 34.63 8.12 -27.78
CA ARG A 787 34.71 6.92 -28.63
C ARG A 787 33.72 5.83 -28.19
N VAL A 788 33.63 5.55 -26.88
CA VAL A 788 32.68 4.59 -26.32
C VAL A 788 31.22 5.03 -26.57
N LEU A 789 30.95 6.34 -26.48
CA LEU A 789 29.61 6.88 -26.75
C LEU A 789 29.21 6.73 -28.23
N GLN A 790 30.16 6.84 -29.16
CA GLN A 790 29.92 6.63 -30.59
C GLN A 790 29.68 5.14 -30.92
N GLU A 791 30.43 4.22 -30.32
CA GLU A 791 30.23 2.77 -30.47
C GLU A 791 28.84 2.34 -29.94
N ALA A 792 28.41 2.87 -28.78
CA ALA A 792 27.08 2.61 -28.22
C ALA A 792 25.94 3.14 -29.11
N ARG A 793 26.12 4.32 -29.73
CA ARG A 793 25.15 4.88 -30.69
C ARG A 793 25.06 4.06 -31.97
N ARG A 794 26.18 3.46 -32.42
CA ARG A 794 26.21 2.57 -33.58
C ARG A 794 25.47 1.26 -33.30
N ALA A 795 25.77 0.60 -32.19
CA ALA A 795 25.08 -0.63 -31.77
C ALA A 795 23.57 -0.42 -31.62
N ARG A 796 23.14 0.77 -31.15
CA ARG A 796 21.72 1.10 -31.01
C ARG A 796 21.00 1.31 -32.34
N ARG A 797 21.69 1.75 -33.40
CA ARG A 797 21.11 1.85 -34.75
C ARG A 797 20.98 0.47 -35.38
N GLU A 798 21.98 -0.38 -35.22
CA GLU A 798 21.98 -1.76 -35.75
C GLU A 798 20.89 -2.63 -35.10
N MET A 799 20.45 -2.31 -33.88
CA MET A 799 19.37 -3.01 -33.17
C MET A 799 17.95 -2.56 -33.55
N TRP A 800 17.79 -1.46 -34.31
CA TRP A 800 16.49 -0.95 -34.77
C TRP A 800 16.19 -1.31 -36.23
N ASP A 801 17.19 -1.80 -36.97
CA ASP A 801 17.07 -2.25 -38.36
C ASP A 801 16.88 -3.79 -38.48
N VAL A 802 16.52 -4.47 -37.38
CA VAL A 802 16.10 -5.89 -37.30
C VAL A 802 14.74 -5.95 -36.60
#